data_AF-A0A2E6WC72-F1
#
_entry.id   AF-A0A2E6WC72-F1
#
_cell.length_a   1.000
_cell.length_b   1.000
_cell.length_c   1.000
_cell.angle_alpha   90.00
_cell.angle_beta   90.00
_cell.angle_gamma   90.00
#
_symmetry.space_group_name_H-M   'P 1'
#
loop_
_entity.id
_entity.type
_entity.pdbx_description
1 polymer ?
#
loop_
_entity_poly.entity_id
_entity_poly.type
_entity_poly.pdbx_seq_one_letter_code
_entity_poly.pdbx_strand_id
1 'polypeptide(L)'
;MCSFPLSSAKISILLLLTCCASVLGNSVQHSSHMSPHARPIVLAGDYVYVANTPSDTVDVIHAKTREVVKRISVGIDPVGLAIRPDGKELWVTNHISDSVSVIDTDAKKTTFHHVVGTVQDFDQTTKATRFDEPVGIAFANNSKAYVALSSENQIAVINVPTRKVIKRLTINAQDPRAIFVRDGHLYVVPFESNNQTQLSGGTPPLDGKLKTFDAWEHSIRHNNVLSIGHVVDIVRHPDVPDRDLYVFDTENEELVEVVSNLGTLLYGMTVDSKGRVYIAQADARNDVNGKSGTEKHGLKQLENRAFLNQVTRVEFGDHGTVSQRLELEPLLPEQPTVQTALATPFAIQISDDDATIVATAASSDKVFTMDAKSGEVLGRVKVGAVPRGIALKSSGDGKAKSAWVLNAVENTVSVIDLRNVAEPMMLQTVILDDPTDPVVKKGRMMFNTAAASTTGTFSCASCHPDGHTDQLLWVLNTPIVTGGNQIMPRSTMPIRGLRDTEPYHWDGIPGDPYGGNNSFSIHKSVEPNSDIKNPVTSTRHLIDGGLANTMMLVGYEGKNDKGQAGALSEGERDAMAKFLLSIAYPPAQRRPYDNEVTQRAREGFELFHVQGDFQPRQNVCGDCHRMPFLVSTNTPGTGMDAPTWRGAYDRWLILPQGRLNIIDFPFYRSLAERGAPERDVWRMSWGGRERFDPVWDMVLQQSNGYPGGYGRQVTLNAATADNELTIDLLDALERSAAEGALVLQGTGAWSQGRRVNEKTVEFRDGGYVDVASRQNVWTREELLIEALEGRLVMTVTAHIDSHFDFNNPQPGIWTLGPIQSQRGRQKFPVLNRANPQMAVSVRHLKEEAKLYVDGRRVNGVVSIENGVAKIEFSAAPSSGMHLLQMQNKNGLFSNDFIFYVREPDTAEKTGAE
;
A
#
# COMPACT_ATOMS: atom_id res chain seq x y z
N MET A 1 46.86 -32.56 50.74
CA MET A 1 47.64 -31.36 50.37
C MET A 1 46.65 -30.23 50.11
N CYS A 2 46.90 -29.10 50.78
CA CYS A 2 46.14 -27.85 50.83
C CYS A 2 45.91 -27.24 49.42
N SER A 3 44.98 -26.32 49.10
CA SER A 3 44.34 -25.23 49.86
C SER A 3 43.07 -24.72 49.12
N PHE A 4 42.09 -24.21 49.87
CA PHE A 4 41.01 -23.28 49.47
C PHE A 4 41.53 -21.81 49.42
N PRO A 5 40.76 -20.74 49.09
CA PRO A 5 39.42 -20.59 48.47
C PRO A 5 39.31 -19.49 47.37
N LEU A 6 38.17 -19.39 46.68
CA LEU A 6 37.69 -18.13 46.07
C LEU A 6 36.20 -17.90 46.36
N SER A 7 35.90 -16.64 46.57
CA SER A 7 34.74 -16.04 47.22
C SER A 7 33.47 -16.00 46.36
N SER A 8 32.36 -15.91 47.08
CA SER A 8 30.94 -15.82 46.70
C SER A 8 30.54 -14.80 45.63
N ALA A 9 29.62 -15.20 44.75
CA ALA A 9 28.56 -14.34 44.21
C ALA A 9 27.27 -15.15 44.05
N LYS A 10 26.17 -14.64 44.64
CA LYS A 10 24.83 -15.23 44.63
C LYS A 10 24.23 -15.15 43.23
N ILE A 11 23.89 -16.29 42.64
CA ILE A 11 22.99 -16.38 41.48
C ILE A 11 21.56 -16.43 42.01
N SER A 12 20.79 -15.37 41.76
CA SER A 12 19.33 -15.40 41.93
C SER A 12 18.72 -16.08 40.71
N ILE A 13 18.16 -17.27 40.91
CA ILE A 13 17.37 -17.97 39.91
C ILE A 13 16.02 -17.26 39.83
N LEU A 14 15.83 -16.44 38.80
CA LEU A 14 14.52 -15.95 38.41
C LEU A 14 13.83 -17.07 37.62
N LEU A 15 12.87 -17.76 38.26
CA LEU A 15 11.99 -18.70 37.57
C LEU A 15 11.17 -17.94 36.52
N LEU A 16 11.49 -18.14 35.24
CA LEU A 16 10.59 -17.86 34.12
C LEU A 16 9.45 -18.87 34.19
N LEU A 17 8.34 -18.46 34.80
CA LEU A 17 7.03 -19.07 34.54
C LEU A 17 6.54 -18.55 33.18
N THR A 18 6.98 -19.19 32.11
CA THR A 18 6.28 -19.15 30.82
C THR A 18 4.99 -19.95 30.99
N CYS A 19 3.94 -19.26 31.43
CA CYS A 19 2.60 -19.80 31.34
C CYS A 19 2.22 -19.84 29.85
N CYS A 20 2.31 -21.02 29.23
CA CYS A 20 1.63 -21.30 27.98
C CYS A 20 0.12 -21.21 28.23
N ALA A 21 -0.43 -20.01 28.15
CA ALA A 21 -1.83 -19.84 27.82
C ALA A 21 -1.97 -20.25 26.34
N SER A 22 -2.57 -21.41 26.08
CA SER A 22 -3.11 -21.70 24.76
C SER A 22 -4.13 -20.61 24.43
N VAL A 23 -3.79 -19.71 23.51
CA VAL A 23 -4.73 -18.71 22.99
C VAL A 23 -5.79 -19.48 22.21
N LEU A 24 -7.01 -19.53 22.75
CA LEU A 24 -8.11 -20.36 22.26
C LEU A 24 -9.18 -19.52 21.55
N GLY A 25 -8.86 -19.02 20.36
CA GLY A 25 -9.74 -18.44 19.34
C GLY A 25 -9.14 -18.70 17.96
N ASN A 26 -9.82 -18.46 16.83
CA ASN A 26 -9.10 -18.47 15.55
C ASN A 26 -8.11 -17.30 15.59
N SER A 27 -6.82 -17.58 15.36
CA SER A 27 -5.83 -16.53 15.18
C SER A 27 -6.20 -15.76 13.92
N VAL A 28 -6.39 -14.46 14.05
CA VAL A 28 -6.58 -13.57 12.90
C VAL A 28 -5.22 -13.22 12.30
N GLN A 29 -5.20 -13.11 10.98
CA GLN A 29 -4.01 -12.72 10.24
C GLN A 29 -3.74 -11.23 10.41
N HIS A 30 -2.47 -10.88 10.60
CA HIS A 30 -1.98 -9.50 10.53
C HIS A 30 -0.95 -9.39 9.41
N SER A 31 -1.44 -9.32 8.17
CA SER A 31 -0.58 -9.21 6.98
C SER A 31 -0.08 -7.78 6.83
N SER A 32 1.20 -7.60 6.47
CA SER A 32 1.69 -6.28 6.09
C SER A 32 1.21 -5.91 4.69
N HIS A 33 0.38 -4.88 4.56
CA HIS A 33 -0.02 -4.29 3.27
C HIS A 33 0.87 -3.12 2.84
N MET A 34 1.92 -2.85 3.63
CA MET A 34 2.84 -1.73 3.41
C MET A 34 2.13 -0.36 3.37
N SER A 35 1.06 -0.18 4.14
CA SER A 35 0.27 1.05 4.15
C SER A 35 1.09 2.29 4.58
N PRO A 36 0.79 3.48 4.01
CA PRO A 36 1.49 4.72 4.32
C PRO A 36 1.12 5.24 5.70
N HIS A 37 1.94 6.10 6.31
CA HIS A 37 1.63 6.73 7.61
C HIS A 37 1.45 8.24 7.51
N ALA A 38 0.43 8.78 8.19
CA ALA A 38 0.26 10.23 8.37
C ALA A 38 -0.08 10.54 9.83
N ARG A 39 0.88 11.10 10.56
CA ARG A 39 0.77 11.37 12.01
C ARG A 39 0.27 10.15 12.81
N PRO A 40 1.00 9.02 12.79
CA PRO A 40 0.58 7.76 13.44
C PRO A 40 0.73 7.76 14.97
N ILE A 41 1.17 8.86 15.58
CA ILE A 41 1.36 9.00 17.01
C ILE A 41 0.93 10.40 17.46
N VAL A 42 0.19 10.49 18.55
CA VAL A 42 -0.29 11.76 19.13
C VAL A 42 -0.21 11.73 20.65
N LEU A 43 0.09 12.88 21.25
CA LEU A 43 0.06 13.08 22.70
C LEU A 43 -1.22 13.84 23.07
N ALA A 44 -2.02 13.29 23.99
CA ALA A 44 -3.19 13.98 24.53
C ALA A 44 -3.39 13.67 26.01
N GLY A 45 -3.45 14.73 26.82
CA GLY A 45 -3.47 14.61 28.28
C GLY A 45 -2.22 13.88 28.80
N ASP A 46 -2.43 12.86 29.62
CA ASP A 46 -1.37 12.02 30.20
C ASP A 46 -1.02 10.81 29.33
N TYR A 47 -1.55 10.71 28.12
CA TYR A 47 -1.41 9.54 27.26
C TYR A 47 -0.80 9.87 25.89
N VAL A 48 0.01 8.95 25.40
CA VAL A 48 0.49 8.90 24.02
C VAL A 48 -0.24 7.75 23.34
N TYR A 49 -0.93 8.07 22.25
CA TYR A 49 -1.66 7.10 21.43
C TYR A 49 -0.82 6.80 20.20
N VAL A 50 -0.66 5.53 19.89
CA VAL A 50 0.22 5.04 18.82
C VAL A 50 -0.55 4.08 17.94
N ALA A 51 -0.64 4.36 16.65
CA ALA A 51 -1.15 3.41 15.68
C ALA A 51 -0.14 2.26 15.54
N ASN A 52 -0.53 1.07 15.97
CA ASN A 52 0.27 -0.14 15.88
C ASN A 52 -0.23 -0.92 14.65
N THR A 53 0.21 -0.48 13.46
CA THR A 53 -0.22 -1.05 12.17
C THR A 53 -0.07 -2.57 12.11
N PRO A 54 1.06 -3.18 12.53
CA PRO A 54 1.20 -4.65 12.48
C PRO A 54 0.25 -5.43 13.37
N SER A 55 -0.43 -4.80 14.34
CA SER A 55 -1.32 -5.48 15.30
C SER A 55 -2.78 -5.06 15.21
N ASP A 56 -3.16 -4.20 14.25
CA ASP A 56 -4.52 -3.65 14.14
C ASP A 56 -5.03 -2.98 15.43
N THR A 57 -4.12 -2.35 16.20
CA THR A 57 -4.44 -1.68 17.46
C THR A 57 -4.01 -0.22 17.51
N VAL A 58 -4.61 0.52 18.44
CA VAL A 58 -3.99 1.70 19.05
C VAL A 58 -3.42 1.30 20.41
N ASP A 59 -2.10 1.41 20.54
CA ASP A 59 -1.40 1.22 21.82
C ASP A 59 -1.38 2.54 22.59
N VAL A 60 -1.84 2.50 23.83
CA VAL A 60 -1.93 3.65 24.72
C VAL A 60 -0.80 3.58 25.74
N ILE A 61 0.11 4.55 25.70
CA ILE A 61 1.23 4.66 26.62
C ILE A 61 0.93 5.77 27.62
N HIS A 62 1.08 5.50 28.91
CA HIS A 62 0.99 6.54 29.92
C HIS A 62 2.30 7.36 29.95
N ALA A 63 2.21 8.66 29.67
CA ALA A 63 3.37 9.50 29.35
C ALA A 63 4.37 9.64 30.51
N LYS A 64 3.91 9.51 31.77
CA LYS A 64 4.78 9.61 32.95
C LYS A 64 5.53 8.31 33.25
N THR A 65 4.84 7.18 33.20
CA THR A 65 5.43 5.86 33.51
C THR A 65 6.12 5.25 32.30
N ARG A 66 5.72 5.69 31.08
CA ARG A 66 6.21 5.19 29.78
C ARG A 66 5.89 3.71 29.57
N GLU A 67 4.78 3.27 30.14
CA GLU A 67 4.28 1.90 30.03
C GLU A 67 3.03 1.88 29.14
N VAL A 68 2.90 0.83 28.32
CA VAL A 68 1.67 0.55 27.58
C VAL A 68 0.61 0.13 28.59
N VAL A 69 -0.43 0.95 28.77
CA VAL A 69 -1.51 0.73 29.75
C VAL A 69 -2.76 0.11 29.13
N LYS A 70 -2.92 0.23 27.81
CA LYS A 70 -4.08 -0.32 27.08
C LYS A 70 -3.70 -0.57 25.61
N ARG A 71 -4.30 -1.60 25.02
CA ARG A 71 -4.35 -1.82 23.58
C ARG A 71 -5.81 -1.83 23.16
N ILE A 72 -6.14 -1.03 22.17
CA ILE A 72 -7.51 -0.84 21.69
C ILE A 72 -7.56 -1.42 20.28
N SER A 73 -8.30 -2.51 20.08
CA SER A 73 -8.55 -3.06 18.74
C SER A 73 -9.33 -2.04 17.91
N VAL A 74 -8.86 -1.80 16.68
CA VAL A 74 -9.47 -0.90 15.71
C VAL A 74 -9.74 -1.65 14.40
N GLY A 75 -9.72 -0.97 13.25
CA GLY A 75 -9.74 -1.65 11.94
C GLY A 75 -8.34 -2.08 11.52
N ILE A 76 -8.26 -2.65 10.32
CA ILE A 76 -7.04 -3.23 9.76
C ILE A 76 -6.11 -2.13 9.24
N ASP A 77 -4.82 -2.29 9.52
CA ASP A 77 -3.73 -1.36 9.19
C ASP A 77 -4.06 0.08 9.64
N PRO A 78 -4.11 0.38 10.95
CA PRO A 78 -4.24 1.75 11.43
C PRO A 78 -2.99 2.57 11.09
N VAL A 79 -3.16 3.77 10.52
CA VAL A 79 -2.06 4.55 9.92
C VAL A 79 -1.97 6.02 10.32
N GLY A 80 -3.06 6.61 10.81
CA GLY A 80 -3.11 8.03 11.14
C GLY A 80 -4.05 8.35 12.28
N LEU A 81 -3.64 9.33 13.10
CA LEU A 81 -4.32 9.69 14.34
C LEU A 81 -4.65 11.19 14.39
N ALA A 82 -5.88 11.51 14.83
CA ALA A 82 -6.24 12.87 15.19
C ALA A 82 -7.14 12.97 16.41
N ILE A 83 -6.77 13.88 17.31
CA ILE A 83 -7.56 14.23 18.48
C ILE A 83 -8.53 15.33 18.08
N ARG A 84 -9.82 15.13 18.40
CA ARG A 84 -10.85 16.17 18.25
C ARG A 84 -10.49 17.38 19.13
N PRO A 85 -10.75 18.64 18.71
CA PRO A 85 -10.25 19.81 19.45
C PRO A 85 -10.64 19.90 20.93
N ASP A 86 -11.77 19.34 21.35
CA ASP A 86 -12.17 19.26 22.77
C ASP A 86 -11.49 18.14 23.57
N GLY A 87 -10.66 17.31 22.93
CA GLY A 87 -9.90 16.23 23.54
C GLY A 87 -10.72 14.99 23.92
N LYS A 88 -11.99 14.88 23.48
CA LYS A 88 -12.89 13.79 23.90
C LYS A 88 -12.99 12.64 22.91
N GLU A 89 -12.46 12.79 21.71
CA GLU A 89 -12.38 11.71 20.73
C GLU A 89 -10.99 11.66 20.10
N LEU A 90 -10.49 10.44 19.95
CA LEU A 90 -9.37 10.10 19.06
C LEU A 90 -9.94 9.40 17.83
N TRP A 91 -9.66 9.94 16.65
CA TRP A 91 -10.00 9.32 15.37
C TRP A 91 -8.79 8.63 14.79
N VAL A 92 -8.99 7.43 14.25
CA VAL A 92 -7.96 6.50 13.76
C VAL A 92 -8.32 6.07 12.34
N THR A 93 -7.53 6.44 11.34
CA THR A 93 -7.71 5.90 9.98
C THR A 93 -7.21 4.47 9.94
N ASN A 94 -8.07 3.57 9.46
CA ASN A 94 -7.76 2.17 9.21
C ASN A 94 -7.69 1.99 7.70
N HIS A 95 -6.47 1.94 7.16
CA HIS A 95 -6.24 2.08 5.72
C HIS A 95 -6.89 0.95 4.93
N ILE A 96 -6.80 -0.29 5.41
CA ILE A 96 -7.30 -1.48 4.69
C ILE A 96 -8.78 -1.76 5.00
N SER A 97 -9.27 -1.27 6.14
CA SER A 97 -10.69 -1.38 6.49
C SER A 97 -11.58 -0.38 5.75
N ASP A 98 -11.01 0.62 5.08
CA ASP A 98 -11.71 1.75 4.45
C ASP A 98 -12.63 2.48 5.43
N SER A 99 -12.10 2.73 6.63
CA SER A 99 -12.87 3.31 7.73
C SER A 99 -12.03 4.20 8.65
N VAL A 100 -12.72 4.95 9.52
CA VAL A 100 -12.11 5.62 10.68
C VAL A 100 -12.73 5.08 11.98
N SER A 101 -11.92 4.54 12.89
CA SER A 101 -12.38 4.22 14.25
C SER A 101 -12.42 5.48 15.11
N VAL A 102 -13.49 5.66 15.89
CA VAL A 102 -13.65 6.77 16.83
C VAL A 102 -13.53 6.22 18.25
N ILE A 103 -12.46 6.57 18.96
CA ILE A 103 -12.17 6.15 20.34
C ILE A 103 -12.56 7.28 21.30
N ASP A 104 -13.25 6.94 22.38
CA ASP A 104 -13.59 7.90 23.44
C ASP A 104 -12.38 8.16 24.34
N THR A 105 -12.03 9.44 24.50
CA THR A 105 -10.93 9.90 25.34
C THR A 105 -11.41 10.78 26.50
N ASP A 106 -12.72 10.84 26.75
CA ASP A 106 -13.28 11.49 27.94
C ASP A 106 -13.18 10.57 29.16
N ALA A 107 -12.21 10.82 30.04
CA ALA A 107 -11.99 10.04 31.27
C ALA A 107 -13.18 10.00 32.24
N LYS A 108 -14.22 10.82 32.00
CA LYS A 108 -15.46 10.82 32.80
C LYS A 108 -16.47 9.78 32.30
N LYS A 109 -16.30 9.24 31.10
CA LYS A 109 -17.20 8.25 30.52
C LYS A 109 -16.72 6.84 30.81
N THR A 110 -17.68 5.94 30.94
CA THR A 110 -17.42 4.50 31.11
C THR A 110 -16.78 3.88 29.87
N THR A 111 -16.96 4.50 28.70
CA THR A 111 -16.39 4.11 27.41
C THR A 111 -14.98 4.65 27.16
N PHE A 112 -14.34 5.30 28.15
CA PHE A 112 -12.96 5.77 28.03
C PHE A 112 -12.02 4.65 27.51
N HIS A 113 -11.27 4.95 26.44
CA HIS A 113 -10.40 4.00 25.72
C HIS A 113 -11.13 2.83 25.05
N HIS A 114 -12.38 3.03 24.65
CA HIS A 114 -13.13 2.12 23.79
C HIS A 114 -13.51 2.79 22.46
N VAL A 115 -13.59 1.98 21.40
CA VAL A 115 -14.19 2.41 20.13
C VAL A 115 -15.68 2.63 20.35
N VAL A 116 -16.16 3.83 20.02
CA VAL A 116 -17.55 4.25 20.15
C VAL A 116 -18.21 4.55 18.81
N GLY A 117 -17.49 4.38 17.70
CA GLY A 117 -17.98 4.66 16.37
C GLY A 117 -17.04 4.25 15.25
N THR A 118 -17.62 4.16 14.05
CA THR A 118 -16.89 4.01 12.79
C THR A 118 -17.42 5.06 11.80
N VAL A 119 -16.53 5.78 11.13
CA VAL A 119 -16.84 6.59 9.94
C VAL A 119 -16.51 5.74 8.71
N GLN A 120 -17.46 5.60 7.80
CA GLN A 120 -17.32 4.86 6.55
C GLN A 120 -18.40 5.31 5.56
N ASP A 121 -18.24 4.99 4.27
CA ASP A 121 -19.21 5.32 3.23
C ASP A 121 -19.28 4.19 2.21
N PHE A 122 -20.48 3.72 1.90
CA PHE A 122 -20.73 2.63 0.96
C PHE A 122 -21.76 3.04 -0.07
N ASP A 123 -21.58 2.55 -1.30
CA ASP A 123 -22.63 2.57 -2.30
C ASP A 123 -23.62 1.43 -2.02
N GLN A 124 -24.89 1.76 -1.76
CA GLN A 124 -25.91 0.76 -1.42
C GLN A 124 -26.29 -0.15 -2.60
N THR A 125 -26.03 0.27 -3.84
CA THR A 125 -26.38 -0.52 -5.03
C THR A 125 -25.27 -1.51 -5.35
N THR A 126 -24.02 -1.04 -5.39
CA THR A 126 -22.88 -1.92 -5.69
C THR A 126 -22.34 -2.61 -4.45
N LYS A 127 -22.73 -2.18 -3.24
CA LYS A 127 -22.19 -2.64 -1.95
C LYS A 127 -20.67 -2.48 -1.83
N ALA A 128 -20.09 -1.58 -2.62
CA ALA A 128 -18.67 -1.26 -2.58
C ALA A 128 -18.42 -0.06 -1.65
N THR A 129 -17.25 -0.03 -1.02
CA THR A 129 -16.81 1.15 -0.28
C THR A 129 -16.67 2.35 -1.23
N ARG A 130 -16.90 3.56 -0.70
CA ARG A 130 -16.53 4.86 -1.30
C ARG A 130 -15.51 5.60 -0.44
N PHE A 131 -14.95 4.93 0.55
CA PHE A 131 -14.07 5.49 1.56
C PHE A 131 -12.70 4.80 1.54
N ASP A 132 -12.26 4.41 0.34
CA ASP A 132 -11.09 3.59 0.10
C ASP A 132 -9.81 4.25 0.59
N GLU A 133 -8.98 3.47 1.29
CA GLU A 133 -7.64 3.83 1.74
C GLU A 133 -7.53 5.20 2.47
N PRO A 134 -8.22 5.40 3.61
CA PRO A 134 -8.11 6.65 4.35
C PRO A 134 -6.75 6.77 5.05
N VAL A 135 -6.16 7.98 5.08
CA VAL A 135 -4.82 8.21 5.64
C VAL A 135 -4.77 9.36 6.65
N GLY A 136 -4.68 10.62 6.21
CA GLY A 136 -4.58 11.78 7.09
C GLY A 136 -5.94 12.24 7.62
N ILE A 137 -5.97 12.76 8.85
CA ILE A 137 -7.16 13.36 9.48
C ILE A 137 -6.82 14.77 9.99
N ALA A 138 -7.68 15.75 9.70
CA ALA A 138 -7.60 17.08 10.31
C ALA A 138 -8.99 17.57 10.73
N PHE A 139 -9.09 18.16 11.92
CA PHE A 139 -10.34 18.77 12.38
C PHE A 139 -10.33 20.27 12.06
N ALA A 140 -11.40 20.75 11.42
CA ALA A 140 -11.68 22.18 11.35
C ALA A 140 -12.10 22.72 12.71
N ASN A 141 -12.96 21.94 13.38
CA ASN A 141 -13.51 22.23 14.71
C ASN A 141 -14.19 20.95 15.24
N ASN A 142 -14.91 21.04 16.37
CA ASN A 142 -15.62 19.90 16.95
C ASN A 142 -16.82 19.38 16.12
N SER A 143 -17.21 20.07 15.04
CA SER A 143 -18.34 19.71 14.20
C SER A 143 -17.95 19.28 12.78
N LYS A 144 -16.73 19.58 12.31
CA LYS A 144 -16.25 19.28 10.96
C LYS A 144 -14.82 18.75 10.96
N ALA A 145 -14.61 17.68 10.23
CA ALA A 145 -13.31 17.06 10.02
C ALA A 145 -13.09 16.76 8.53
N TYR A 146 -11.84 16.54 8.17
CA TYR A 146 -11.38 16.15 6.86
C TYR A 146 -10.60 14.84 6.96
N VAL A 147 -10.81 13.93 6.01
CA VAL A 147 -10.07 12.68 5.90
C VAL A 147 -9.55 12.55 4.47
N ALA A 148 -8.25 12.34 4.32
CA ALA A 148 -7.66 12.08 3.01
C ALA A 148 -7.92 10.64 2.57
N LEU A 149 -8.37 10.45 1.34
CA LEU A 149 -8.60 9.15 0.69
C LEU A 149 -7.58 9.02 -0.44
N SER A 150 -6.50 8.25 -0.21
CA SER A 150 -5.31 8.31 -1.06
C SER A 150 -5.55 7.75 -2.45
N SER A 151 -6.10 6.54 -2.55
CA SER A 151 -6.36 5.87 -3.83
C SER A 151 -7.32 6.68 -4.72
N GLU A 152 -8.28 7.37 -4.10
CA GLU A 152 -9.34 8.16 -4.75
C GLU A 152 -8.93 9.58 -5.17
N ASN A 153 -7.76 10.07 -4.73
CA ASN A 153 -7.33 11.45 -4.92
C ASN A 153 -8.35 12.48 -4.41
N GLN A 154 -8.90 12.23 -3.21
CA GLN A 154 -9.97 13.04 -2.63
C GLN A 154 -9.74 13.32 -1.14
N ILE A 155 -10.35 14.42 -0.68
CA ILE A 155 -10.57 14.69 0.75
C ILE A 155 -12.06 14.55 1.07
N ALA A 156 -12.41 13.62 1.95
CA ALA A 156 -13.76 13.51 2.49
C ALA A 156 -13.97 14.56 3.60
N VAL A 157 -15.05 15.33 3.49
CA VAL A 157 -15.52 16.27 4.52
C VAL A 157 -16.55 15.55 5.37
N ILE A 158 -16.27 15.45 6.67
CA ILE A 158 -17.06 14.68 7.63
C ILE A 158 -17.80 15.63 8.56
N ASN A 159 -19.11 15.42 8.69
CA ASN A 159 -19.88 15.99 9.80
C ASN A 159 -19.59 15.15 11.06
N VAL A 160 -18.84 15.72 12.00
CA VAL A 160 -18.35 15.00 13.19
C VAL A 160 -19.49 14.45 14.07
N PRO A 161 -20.58 15.20 14.36
CA PRO A 161 -21.67 14.69 15.20
C PRO A 161 -22.41 13.50 14.61
N THR A 162 -22.64 13.50 13.29
CA THR A 162 -23.36 12.40 12.61
C THR A 162 -22.43 11.31 12.09
N ARG A 163 -21.12 11.56 12.05
CA ARG A 163 -20.08 10.66 11.50
C ARG A 163 -20.31 10.31 10.03
N LYS A 164 -20.92 11.23 9.27
CA LYS A 164 -21.23 11.04 7.84
C LYS A 164 -20.34 11.90 6.96
N VAL A 165 -19.95 11.35 5.82
CA VAL A 165 -19.37 12.12 4.70
C VAL A 165 -20.46 13.02 4.14
N ILE A 166 -20.19 14.33 4.04
CA ILE A 166 -21.15 15.33 3.53
C ILE A 166 -20.69 15.98 2.23
N LYS A 167 -19.39 15.96 1.93
CA LYS A 167 -18.78 16.56 0.73
C LYS A 167 -17.45 15.86 0.44
N ARG A 168 -16.98 15.94 -0.80
CA ARG A 168 -15.67 15.46 -1.23
C ARG A 168 -14.98 16.56 -2.02
N LEU A 169 -13.71 16.81 -1.72
CA LEU A 169 -12.84 17.74 -2.45
C LEU A 169 -11.95 16.92 -3.36
N THR A 170 -11.87 17.29 -4.63
CA THR A 170 -10.99 16.63 -5.60
C THR A 170 -9.59 17.20 -5.51
N ILE A 171 -8.59 16.32 -5.48
CA ILE A 171 -7.17 16.67 -5.55
C ILE A 171 -6.65 16.21 -6.91
N ASN A 172 -6.22 17.14 -7.76
CA ASN A 172 -5.72 16.81 -9.10
C ASN A 172 -4.23 16.42 -9.08
N ALA A 173 -3.87 15.61 -8.09
CA ALA A 173 -2.55 15.03 -7.82
C ALA A 173 -2.77 13.73 -7.04
N GLN A 174 -1.75 12.88 -7.01
CA GLN A 174 -1.92 11.50 -6.59
C GLN A 174 -1.57 11.26 -5.12
N ASP A 175 -2.36 10.43 -4.45
CA ASP A 175 -2.18 10.05 -3.05
C ASP A 175 -2.17 11.24 -2.08
N PRO A 176 -3.26 12.00 -1.90
CA PRO A 176 -3.36 12.92 -0.76
C PRO A 176 -3.14 12.17 0.55
N ARG A 177 -2.13 12.57 1.34
CA ARG A 177 -1.76 11.89 2.60
C ARG A 177 -1.73 12.83 3.79
N ALA A 178 -0.80 13.80 3.80
CA ALA A 178 -0.64 14.70 4.93
C ALA A 178 -1.60 15.89 4.80
N ILE A 179 -2.47 16.03 5.79
CA ILE A 179 -3.39 17.17 5.89
C ILE A 179 -3.28 17.86 7.24
N PHE A 180 -3.44 19.17 7.25
CA PHE A 180 -3.35 19.98 8.46
C PHE A 180 -4.36 21.11 8.41
N VAL A 181 -4.98 21.46 9.54
CA VAL A 181 -5.83 22.65 9.63
C VAL A 181 -5.19 23.65 10.59
N ARG A 182 -5.07 24.90 10.14
CA ARG A 182 -4.61 26.05 10.93
C ARG A 182 -5.31 27.31 10.43
N ASP A 183 -5.76 28.15 11.36
CA ASP A 183 -6.27 29.50 11.08
C ASP A 183 -7.28 29.57 9.92
N GLY A 184 -8.27 28.67 9.95
CA GLY A 184 -9.33 28.62 8.94
C GLY A 184 -8.95 27.98 7.62
N HIS A 185 -7.72 27.49 7.45
CA HIS A 185 -7.25 26.85 6.21
C HIS A 185 -6.96 25.36 6.41
N LEU A 186 -7.34 24.56 5.40
CA LEU A 186 -6.96 23.17 5.24
C LEU A 186 -5.81 23.11 4.23
N TYR A 187 -4.66 22.62 4.70
CA TYR A 187 -3.49 22.34 3.88
C TYR A 187 -3.47 20.86 3.52
N VAL A 188 -3.25 20.54 2.25
CA VAL A 188 -3.23 19.16 1.74
C VAL A 188 -2.00 18.93 0.89
N VAL A 189 -1.22 17.92 1.27
CA VAL A 189 -0.04 17.45 0.54
C VAL A 189 -0.35 16.08 -0.09
N PRO A 190 -0.46 16.00 -1.43
CA PRO A 190 -0.33 14.74 -2.17
C PRO A 190 1.10 14.20 -2.09
N PHE A 191 1.23 12.88 -1.97
CA PHE A 191 2.52 12.20 -1.91
C PHE A 191 3.21 12.18 -3.28
N GLU A 192 2.44 11.97 -4.34
CA GLU A 192 2.89 11.86 -5.74
C GLU A 192 2.36 13.06 -6.54
N SER A 193 3.04 14.19 -6.41
CA SER A 193 2.69 15.47 -7.05
C SER A 193 3.37 15.71 -8.40
N ASN A 194 4.30 14.82 -8.80
CA ASN A 194 5.22 14.91 -9.95
C ASN A 194 6.49 15.76 -9.63
N ASN A 195 7.46 15.78 -10.54
CA ASN A 195 8.66 16.63 -10.46
C ASN A 195 9.01 17.29 -11.80
N GLN A 196 8.02 17.38 -12.68
CA GLN A 196 8.09 17.93 -14.04
C GLN A 196 8.96 17.14 -15.02
N THR A 197 9.38 15.91 -14.69
CA THR A 197 10.16 15.10 -15.63
C THR A 197 9.27 14.31 -16.59
N GLN A 198 9.69 14.26 -17.86
CA GLN A 198 9.06 13.46 -18.91
C GLN A 198 10.11 12.94 -19.90
N LEU A 199 9.68 12.12 -20.86
CA LEU A 199 10.51 11.78 -22.03
C LEU A 199 10.68 13.00 -22.94
N SER A 200 11.87 13.13 -23.53
CA SER A 200 12.24 14.23 -24.43
C SER A 200 11.62 14.15 -25.84
N GLY A 201 10.43 13.58 -25.99
CA GLY A 201 9.73 13.55 -27.28
C GLY A 201 8.81 14.75 -27.45
N GLY A 202 8.39 15.04 -28.68
CA GLY A 202 7.48 16.14 -28.99
C GLY A 202 6.90 16.06 -30.40
N THR A 203 5.95 16.96 -30.71
CA THR A 203 5.56 17.25 -32.10
C THR A 203 6.54 18.25 -32.73
N PRO A 204 6.82 18.20 -34.05
CA PRO A 204 7.65 19.18 -34.73
C PRO A 204 7.17 20.63 -34.56
N PRO A 205 8.09 21.62 -34.62
CA PRO A 205 9.52 21.47 -34.83
C PRO A 205 10.26 20.95 -33.58
N LEU A 206 11.28 20.09 -33.78
CA LEU A 206 12.13 19.58 -32.71
C LEU A 206 13.20 20.63 -32.34
N ASP A 207 13.43 20.85 -31.06
CA ASP A 207 14.39 21.85 -30.55
C ASP A 207 15.75 21.24 -30.15
N GLY A 208 15.87 19.91 -30.16
CA GLY A 208 17.08 19.18 -29.81
C GLY A 208 17.46 19.22 -28.33
N LYS A 209 16.62 19.82 -27.47
CA LYS A 209 16.85 19.92 -26.01
C LYS A 209 15.73 19.25 -25.23
N LEU A 210 14.50 19.78 -25.34
CA LEU A 210 13.31 19.17 -24.74
C LEU A 210 12.71 18.13 -25.68
N LYS A 211 12.94 18.28 -26.99
CA LYS A 211 12.42 17.44 -28.07
C LYS A 211 13.57 16.88 -28.89
N THR A 212 13.95 15.63 -28.64
CA THR A 212 15.02 14.90 -29.33
C THR A 212 14.50 13.99 -30.44
N PHE A 213 13.20 13.67 -30.44
CA PHE A 213 12.57 12.88 -31.50
C PHE A 213 11.11 13.30 -31.74
N ASP A 214 10.64 13.03 -32.96
CA ASP A 214 9.24 13.20 -33.33
C ASP A 214 8.41 12.05 -32.75
N ALA A 215 7.74 12.35 -31.65
CA ALA A 215 6.96 11.37 -30.93
C ALA A 215 5.63 11.05 -31.61
N TRP A 216 5.12 11.96 -32.45
CA TRP A 216 3.89 11.73 -33.20
C TRP A 216 4.15 10.75 -34.32
N GLU A 217 5.20 11.00 -35.10
CA GLU A 217 5.66 10.06 -36.12
C GLU A 217 5.97 8.70 -35.50
N HIS A 218 6.68 8.66 -34.37
CA HIS A 218 7.04 7.40 -33.71
C HIS A 218 5.83 6.63 -33.16
N SER A 219 5.05 7.26 -32.28
CA SER A 219 4.07 6.57 -31.44
C SER A 219 2.69 6.50 -32.05
N ILE A 220 2.30 7.50 -32.86
CA ILE A 220 0.96 7.61 -33.43
C ILE A 220 0.93 7.13 -34.87
N ARG A 221 1.85 7.60 -35.72
CA ARG A 221 1.83 7.25 -37.14
C ARG A 221 2.37 5.84 -37.41
N HIS A 222 3.47 5.46 -36.78
CA HIS A 222 4.11 4.16 -37.03
C HIS A 222 3.79 3.10 -35.97
N ASN A 223 3.22 3.48 -34.82
CA ASN A 223 2.89 2.59 -33.70
C ASN A 223 4.02 1.56 -33.42
N ASN A 224 5.26 2.04 -33.39
CA ASN A 224 6.43 1.17 -33.35
C ASN A 224 6.59 0.54 -31.95
N VAL A 225 6.16 -0.72 -31.86
CA VAL A 225 6.02 -1.52 -30.62
C VAL A 225 7.31 -1.65 -29.80
N LEU A 226 8.49 -1.41 -30.41
CA LEU A 226 9.79 -1.64 -29.74
C LEU A 226 10.65 -0.37 -29.56
N SER A 227 10.21 0.80 -30.01
CA SER A 227 11.00 2.05 -29.92
C SER A 227 12.46 1.94 -30.38
N ILE A 228 12.74 1.03 -31.31
CA ILE A 228 14.12 0.72 -31.74
C ILE A 228 14.74 1.92 -32.45
N GLY A 229 15.93 2.31 -32.03
CA GLY A 229 16.76 3.33 -32.69
C GLY A 229 16.41 4.78 -32.38
N HIS A 230 15.37 5.07 -31.58
CA HIS A 230 15.05 6.44 -31.16
C HIS A 230 15.96 6.92 -30.04
N VAL A 231 16.32 8.20 -30.08
CA VAL A 231 17.09 8.88 -29.05
C VAL A 231 16.14 9.52 -28.05
N VAL A 232 16.11 8.97 -26.84
CA VAL A 232 15.20 9.36 -25.77
C VAL A 232 15.98 9.72 -24.52
N ASP A 233 15.71 10.90 -23.96
CA ASP A 233 16.22 11.37 -22.69
C ASP A 233 15.07 11.63 -21.70
N ILE A 234 15.41 11.73 -20.42
CA ILE A 234 14.52 12.26 -19.37
C ILE A 234 14.86 13.74 -19.19
N VAL A 235 13.87 14.61 -19.36
CA VAL A 235 14.03 16.07 -19.31
C VAL A 235 12.96 16.69 -18.42
N ARG A 236 13.28 17.84 -17.81
CA ARG A 236 12.27 18.67 -17.13
C ARG A 236 11.53 19.52 -18.14
N HIS A 237 10.21 19.48 -18.11
CA HIS A 237 9.36 20.26 -18.99
C HIS A 237 8.41 21.14 -18.15
N PRO A 238 8.46 22.48 -18.28
CA PRO A 238 7.73 23.40 -17.38
C PRO A 238 6.20 23.26 -17.43
N ASP A 239 5.65 22.85 -18.58
CA ASP A 239 4.20 22.62 -18.70
C ASP A 239 3.72 21.32 -18.04
N VAL A 240 4.61 20.41 -17.63
CA VAL A 240 4.19 19.20 -16.91
C VAL A 240 3.64 19.65 -15.55
N PRO A 241 2.37 19.35 -15.22
CA PRO A 241 1.78 19.79 -13.96
C PRO A 241 2.57 19.24 -12.77
N ASP A 242 2.79 20.13 -11.82
CA ASP A 242 3.46 19.87 -10.55
C ASP A 242 2.63 20.56 -9.47
N ARG A 243 1.98 19.79 -8.59
CA ARG A 243 0.96 20.29 -7.66
C ARG A 243 1.17 19.69 -6.28
N ASP A 244 1.94 20.39 -5.48
CA ASP A 244 2.52 19.85 -4.25
C ASP A 244 1.74 20.19 -2.98
N LEU A 245 1.08 21.33 -2.96
CA LEU A 245 0.36 21.81 -1.79
C LEU A 245 -0.92 22.51 -2.21
N TYR A 246 -2.05 22.00 -1.73
CA TYR A 246 -3.36 22.63 -1.89
C TYR A 246 -3.75 23.31 -0.60
N VAL A 247 -4.32 24.50 -0.70
CA VAL A 247 -4.87 25.27 0.41
C VAL A 247 -6.35 25.50 0.17
N PHE A 248 -7.21 25.03 1.05
CA PHE A 248 -8.65 25.24 1.00
C PHE A 248 -9.11 26.10 2.18
N ASP A 249 -10.11 26.93 1.96
CA ASP A 249 -10.82 27.62 3.04
C ASP A 249 -11.70 26.61 3.78
N THR A 250 -11.65 26.59 5.11
CA THR A 250 -12.41 25.63 5.92
C THR A 250 -13.84 26.07 6.20
N GLU A 251 -14.26 27.28 5.84
CA GLU A 251 -15.64 27.72 5.99
C GLU A 251 -16.49 27.24 4.80
N ASN A 252 -16.03 27.47 3.57
CA ASN A 252 -16.77 27.19 2.33
C ASN A 252 -16.18 26.04 1.47
N GLU A 253 -15.01 25.53 1.83
CA GLU A 253 -14.23 24.51 1.11
C GLU A 253 -13.90 24.88 -0.34
N GLU A 254 -13.72 26.16 -0.61
CA GLU A 254 -13.16 26.65 -1.86
C GLU A 254 -11.63 26.51 -1.86
N LEU A 255 -11.08 26.16 -3.03
CA LEU A 255 -9.64 26.09 -3.24
C LEU A 255 -9.09 27.52 -3.30
N VAL A 256 -8.21 27.85 -2.36
CA VAL A 256 -7.54 29.15 -2.24
C VAL A 256 -6.31 29.19 -3.12
N GLU A 257 -5.46 28.16 -3.02
CA GLU A 257 -4.17 28.14 -3.70
C GLU A 257 -3.66 26.72 -3.98
N VAL A 258 -2.87 26.58 -5.04
CA VAL A 258 -2.05 25.41 -5.32
C VAL A 258 -0.62 25.86 -5.53
N VAL A 259 0.31 25.30 -4.77
CA VAL A 259 1.74 25.61 -4.83
C VAL A 259 2.48 24.46 -5.50
N SER A 260 3.47 24.80 -6.33
CA SER A 260 4.27 23.87 -7.12
C SER A 260 5.75 23.92 -6.73
N ASN A 261 6.54 22.98 -7.24
CA ASN A 261 7.99 22.89 -7.10
C ASN A 261 8.51 22.75 -5.65
N LEU A 262 7.79 22.01 -4.81
CA LEU A 262 8.11 21.81 -3.39
C LEU A 262 8.92 20.54 -3.12
N GLY A 263 8.96 19.58 -4.04
CA GLY A 263 9.70 18.32 -3.92
C GLY A 263 9.25 17.32 -4.98
N THR A 264 9.62 16.04 -4.84
CA THR A 264 9.08 14.98 -5.70
C THR A 264 8.19 14.02 -4.92
N LEU A 265 8.67 13.55 -3.77
CA LEU A 265 7.92 12.72 -2.84
C LEU A 265 7.72 13.50 -1.55
N LEU A 266 6.47 13.80 -1.20
CA LEU A 266 6.12 14.67 -0.09
C LEU A 266 5.50 13.86 1.05
N TYR A 267 6.15 13.86 2.22
CA TYR A 267 5.77 13.01 3.34
C TYR A 267 4.91 13.77 4.37
N GLY A 268 5.50 14.15 5.50
CA GLY A 268 4.82 14.89 6.56
C GLY A 268 4.86 16.40 6.35
N MET A 269 3.90 17.09 6.97
CA MET A 269 3.80 18.54 6.99
C MET A 269 3.50 19.05 8.40
N THR A 270 3.99 20.25 8.72
CA THR A 270 3.59 21.02 9.90
C THR A 270 3.38 22.49 9.53
N VAL A 271 2.50 23.17 10.26
CA VAL A 271 2.17 24.59 10.04
C VAL A 271 2.34 25.38 11.34
N ASP A 272 3.16 26.42 11.27
CA ASP A 272 3.49 27.27 12.42
C ASP A 272 2.34 28.24 12.78
N SER A 273 2.52 29.05 13.83
CA SER A 273 1.49 30.01 14.27
C SER A 273 1.27 31.20 13.31
N LYS A 274 2.09 31.34 12.27
CA LYS A 274 2.00 32.39 11.24
C LYS A 274 1.48 31.86 9.91
N GLY A 275 1.08 30.59 9.85
CA GLY A 275 0.63 29.94 8.62
C GLY A 275 1.78 29.54 7.67
N ARG A 276 3.04 29.56 8.12
CA ARG A 276 4.17 29.05 7.33
C ARG A 276 4.16 27.53 7.37
N VAL A 277 4.24 26.93 6.20
CA VAL A 277 4.15 25.48 6.01
C VAL A 277 5.55 24.90 5.86
N TYR A 278 5.83 23.79 6.53
CA TYR A 278 7.08 23.04 6.40
C TYR A 278 6.78 21.60 6.00
N ILE A 279 7.39 21.13 4.92
CA ILE A 279 7.16 19.81 4.33
C ILE A 279 8.45 19.01 4.33
N ALA A 280 8.44 17.83 4.94
CA ALA A 280 9.53 16.86 4.81
C ALA A 280 9.41 16.14 3.47
N GLN A 281 10.47 16.16 2.66
CA GLN A 281 10.40 15.68 1.28
C GLN A 281 11.72 15.07 0.78
N ALA A 282 11.60 14.31 -0.31
CA ALA A 282 12.71 13.89 -1.14
C ALA A 282 12.51 14.40 -2.58
N ASP A 283 13.53 15.09 -3.12
CA ASP A 283 13.50 15.61 -4.48
C ASP A 283 14.36 14.74 -5.40
N ALA A 284 13.73 14.13 -6.40
CA ALA A 284 14.37 13.16 -7.27
C ALA A 284 15.26 13.86 -8.31
N ARG A 285 16.38 13.20 -8.63
CA ARG A 285 17.40 13.67 -9.57
C ARG A 285 17.43 12.84 -10.85
N ASN A 286 16.30 12.28 -11.25
CA ASN A 286 16.20 11.36 -12.38
C ASN A 286 16.50 12.00 -13.74
N ASP A 287 16.38 13.33 -13.85
CA ASP A 287 16.82 14.11 -15.02
C ASP A 287 18.36 14.25 -15.11
N VAL A 288 19.09 14.15 -13.99
CA VAL A 288 20.55 14.32 -13.96
C VAL A 288 21.27 13.24 -14.76
N ASN A 289 20.88 11.97 -14.59
CA ASN A 289 21.33 10.87 -15.47
C ASN A 289 20.39 10.64 -16.65
N GLY A 290 19.42 11.52 -16.86
CA GLY A 290 18.35 11.38 -17.83
C GLY A 290 18.80 11.38 -19.29
N LYS A 291 19.97 11.95 -19.59
CA LYS A 291 20.50 12.08 -20.96
C LYS A 291 21.20 10.82 -21.48
N SER A 292 20.57 9.66 -21.30
CA SER A 292 21.11 8.37 -21.76
C SER A 292 21.17 8.25 -23.28
N GLY A 293 20.29 8.94 -23.99
CA GLY A 293 20.22 8.94 -25.44
C GLY A 293 21.28 9.84 -26.06
N THR A 294 21.26 11.12 -25.72
CA THR A 294 22.10 12.15 -26.33
C THR A 294 23.53 12.19 -25.79
N GLU A 295 23.72 12.08 -24.47
CA GLU A 295 25.01 12.22 -23.79
C GLU A 295 25.54 10.91 -23.21
N LYS A 296 24.80 9.80 -23.37
CA LYS A 296 25.13 8.46 -22.83
C LYS A 296 25.32 8.46 -21.32
N HIS A 297 24.50 9.23 -20.61
CA HIS A 297 24.46 9.22 -19.14
C HIS A 297 24.07 7.84 -18.57
N GLY A 298 24.49 7.61 -17.33
CA GLY A 298 24.13 6.45 -16.53
C GLY A 298 24.32 6.75 -15.04
N LEU A 299 24.52 5.71 -14.23
CA LEU A 299 24.60 5.86 -12.76
C LEU A 299 25.75 6.77 -12.28
N LYS A 300 26.80 6.96 -13.09
CA LYS A 300 27.92 7.84 -12.73
C LYS A 300 27.46 9.27 -12.47
N GLN A 301 26.54 9.78 -13.28
CA GLN A 301 26.01 11.15 -13.15
C GLN A 301 25.12 11.33 -11.91
N LEU A 302 24.54 10.25 -11.37
CA LEU A 302 23.77 10.33 -10.13
C LEU A 302 24.65 10.38 -8.88
N GLU A 303 25.91 9.93 -8.97
CA GLU A 303 26.84 9.92 -7.83
C GLU A 303 26.29 9.17 -6.60
N ASN A 304 25.51 8.09 -6.82
CA ASN A 304 24.77 7.36 -5.78
C ASN A 304 23.96 8.29 -4.85
N ARG A 305 23.34 9.29 -5.46
CA ARG A 305 22.53 10.32 -4.80
C ARG A 305 21.26 10.54 -5.63
N ALA A 306 20.37 9.54 -5.60
CA ALA A 306 19.14 9.55 -6.41
C ALA A 306 18.15 10.64 -5.99
N PHE A 307 18.16 10.99 -4.69
CA PHE A 307 17.29 12.00 -4.10
C PHE A 307 18.09 13.02 -3.29
N LEU A 308 17.62 14.26 -3.25
CA LEU A 308 17.99 15.25 -2.25
C LEU A 308 16.98 15.17 -1.10
N ASN A 309 17.46 14.89 0.10
CA ASN A 309 16.63 14.89 1.30
C ASN A 309 16.56 16.31 1.85
N GLN A 310 15.34 16.85 1.97
CA GLN A 310 15.13 18.27 2.19
C GLN A 310 13.91 18.53 3.08
N VAL A 311 13.83 19.74 3.61
CA VAL A 311 12.58 20.32 4.11
C VAL A 311 12.25 21.53 3.24
N THR A 312 11.01 21.63 2.76
CA THR A 312 10.57 22.80 2.01
C THR A 312 9.72 23.69 2.91
N ARG A 313 10.07 24.97 3.01
CA ARG A 313 9.26 26.00 3.68
C ARG A 313 8.43 26.76 2.65
N VAL A 314 7.17 27.01 2.95
CA VAL A 314 6.26 27.84 2.14
C VAL A 314 5.69 28.96 3.01
N GLU A 315 5.78 30.18 2.51
CA GLU A 315 5.22 31.37 3.16
C GLU A 315 4.22 32.05 2.22
N PHE A 316 3.05 32.37 2.76
CA PHE A 316 1.98 33.07 2.06
C PHE A 316 2.01 34.54 2.46
N GLY A 317 2.03 35.46 1.50
CA GLY A 317 2.05 36.89 1.78
C GLY A 317 1.39 37.73 0.68
N ASP A 318 1.22 39.02 0.95
CA ASP A 318 0.54 39.98 0.06
C ASP A 318 1.20 40.11 -1.33
N HIS A 319 2.47 39.70 -1.44
CA HIS A 319 3.26 39.73 -2.68
C HIS A 319 3.33 38.36 -3.38
N GLY A 320 2.49 37.40 -2.96
CA GLY A 320 2.44 36.04 -3.48
C GLY A 320 3.17 35.04 -2.59
N THR A 321 3.11 33.78 -3.01
CA THR A 321 3.67 32.65 -2.27
C THR A 321 5.15 32.45 -2.56
N VAL A 322 5.94 32.30 -1.50
CA VAL A 322 7.38 32.07 -1.57
C VAL A 322 7.71 30.72 -0.99
N SER A 323 8.35 29.85 -1.79
CA SER A 323 8.88 28.57 -1.32
C SER A 323 10.41 28.60 -1.22
N GLN A 324 10.96 27.92 -0.21
CA GLN A 324 12.39 27.77 0.00
C GLN A 324 12.71 26.32 0.35
N ARG A 325 13.62 25.71 -0.41
CA ARG A 325 14.20 24.40 -0.07
C ARG A 325 15.31 24.59 0.97
N LEU A 326 15.19 23.88 2.08
CA LEU A 326 16.13 23.85 3.19
C LEU A 326 16.92 22.54 3.08
N GLU A 327 18.21 22.67 2.78
CA GLU A 327 19.10 21.53 2.59
C GLU A 327 19.42 20.86 3.93
N LEU A 328 19.18 19.56 4.03
CA LEU A 328 19.52 18.79 5.23
C LEU A 328 20.96 18.22 5.18
N GLU A 329 21.53 18.18 3.99
CA GLU A 329 22.81 17.56 3.67
C GLU A 329 23.57 18.47 2.69
N PRO A 330 24.91 18.39 2.60
CA PRO A 330 25.68 19.16 1.63
C PRO A 330 25.18 18.92 0.19
N LEU A 331 25.18 19.99 -0.60
CA LEU A 331 24.92 19.91 -2.04
C LEU A 331 26.16 19.40 -2.78
N LEU A 332 25.93 18.79 -3.95
CA LEU A 332 26.99 18.24 -4.77
C LEU A 332 27.97 19.33 -5.25
N PRO A 333 29.27 18.99 -5.40
CA PRO A 333 29.85 17.63 -5.38
C PRO A 333 30.14 17.06 -3.97
N GLU A 334 29.82 17.77 -2.90
CA GLU A 334 30.01 17.27 -1.54
C GLU A 334 28.93 16.23 -1.18
N GLN A 335 29.33 15.20 -0.42
CA GLN A 335 28.45 14.10 -0.01
C GLN A 335 28.38 14.06 1.52
N PRO A 336 27.22 13.74 2.12
CA PRO A 336 27.16 13.51 3.55
C PRO A 336 27.93 12.23 3.94
N THR A 337 28.36 12.17 5.20
CA THR A 337 28.77 10.90 5.80
C THR A 337 27.52 10.10 6.21
N VAL A 338 27.64 8.77 6.37
CA VAL A 338 26.54 7.93 6.89
C VAL A 338 26.01 8.44 8.24
N GLN A 339 26.88 9.05 9.07
CA GLN A 339 26.52 9.62 10.36
C GLN A 339 25.68 10.89 10.20
N THR A 340 26.00 11.74 9.22
CA THR A 340 25.32 13.02 8.98
C THR A 340 24.16 12.93 8.01
N ALA A 341 24.06 11.85 7.23
CA ALA A 341 22.97 11.65 6.26
C ALA A 341 21.60 11.55 6.95
N LEU A 342 20.58 12.09 6.30
CA LEU A 342 19.21 12.25 6.83
C LEU A 342 18.16 11.70 5.86
N ALA A 343 18.48 10.61 5.17
CA ALA A 343 17.53 9.87 4.37
C ALA A 343 16.51 9.13 5.25
N THR A 344 15.22 9.04 4.95
CA THR A 344 14.44 9.92 4.11
C THR A 344 13.61 10.77 5.08
N PRO A 345 13.60 12.11 4.98
CA PRO A 345 12.81 12.95 5.86
C PRO A 345 11.34 12.55 5.77
N PHE A 346 10.68 12.32 6.91
CA PHE A 346 9.33 11.74 6.90
C PHE A 346 8.35 12.49 7.81
N ALA A 347 8.43 12.30 9.12
CA ALA A 347 7.57 13.01 10.06
C ALA A 347 8.23 14.34 10.45
N ILE A 348 7.43 15.38 10.60
CA ILE A 348 7.89 16.73 10.95
C ILE A 348 6.87 17.40 11.88
N GLN A 349 7.36 18.09 12.92
CA GLN A 349 6.59 18.89 13.86
C GLN A 349 7.38 20.17 14.18
N ILE A 350 6.67 21.24 14.55
CA ILE A 350 7.28 22.50 15.01
C ILE A 350 6.91 22.76 16.47
N SER A 351 7.84 23.32 17.25
CA SER A 351 7.59 23.74 18.63
C SER A 351 6.59 24.90 18.70
N ASP A 352 5.85 25.00 19.82
CA ASP A 352 4.82 26.02 20.03
C ASP A 352 5.33 27.48 19.99
N ASP A 353 6.65 27.71 20.13
CA ASP A 353 7.30 29.02 19.94
C ASP A 353 7.75 29.30 18.49
N ASP A 354 7.41 28.40 17.56
CA ASP A 354 7.79 28.39 16.14
C ASP A 354 9.31 28.42 15.87
N ALA A 355 10.15 28.14 16.87
CA ALA A 355 11.60 28.28 16.74
C ALA A 355 12.29 27.00 16.26
N THR A 356 11.82 25.83 16.69
CA THR A 356 12.49 24.54 16.44
C THR A 356 11.59 23.59 15.67
N ILE A 357 12.10 23.08 14.56
CA ILE A 357 11.53 21.94 13.86
C ILE A 357 12.17 20.67 14.40
N VAL A 358 11.35 19.64 14.62
CA VAL A 358 11.75 18.28 14.97
C VAL A 358 11.25 17.35 13.88
N ALA A 359 12.16 16.60 13.26
CA ALA A 359 11.83 15.74 12.13
C ALA A 359 12.52 14.37 12.22
N THR A 360 11.94 13.37 11.56
CA THR A 360 12.53 12.03 11.43
C THR A 360 13.22 11.88 10.07
N ALA A 361 14.31 11.13 10.04
CA ALA A 361 14.91 10.59 8.83
C ALA A 361 14.71 9.07 8.84
N ALA A 362 13.66 8.61 8.17
CA ALA A 362 13.13 7.25 8.26
C ALA A 362 14.17 6.19 7.86
N SER A 363 14.76 6.29 6.68
CA SER A 363 15.75 5.32 6.18
C SER A 363 17.08 5.32 6.95
N SER A 364 17.40 6.37 7.69
CA SER A 364 18.64 6.55 8.44
C SER A 364 18.49 6.28 9.93
N ASP A 365 17.28 5.94 10.39
CA ASP A 365 16.93 5.65 11.78
C ASP A 365 17.32 6.80 12.73
N LYS A 366 16.99 8.04 12.35
CA LYS A 366 17.36 9.25 13.11
C LYS A 366 16.17 10.17 13.35
N VAL A 367 16.30 10.95 14.42
CA VAL A 367 15.56 12.20 14.64
C VAL A 367 16.56 13.33 14.60
N PHE A 368 16.17 14.44 13.97
CA PHE A 368 16.97 15.66 13.92
C PHE A 368 16.14 16.88 14.30
N THR A 369 16.83 17.89 14.79
CA THR A 369 16.28 19.21 15.12
C THR A 369 16.83 20.24 14.16
N MET A 370 16.04 21.25 13.85
CA MET A 370 16.40 22.29 12.89
C MET A 370 15.87 23.64 13.35
N ASP A 371 16.63 24.72 13.14
CA ASP A 371 16.13 26.08 13.33
C ASP A 371 15.10 26.40 12.25
N ALA A 372 13.89 26.78 12.65
CA ALA A 372 12.78 26.96 11.71
C ALA A 372 12.97 28.18 10.78
N LYS A 373 13.83 29.12 11.15
CA LYS A 373 14.08 30.35 10.39
C LYS A 373 15.23 30.19 9.41
N SER A 374 16.39 29.71 9.86
CA SER A 374 17.58 29.53 9.03
C SER A 374 17.56 28.23 8.24
N GLY A 375 16.86 27.20 8.71
CA GLY A 375 16.91 25.84 8.16
C GLY A 375 18.17 25.07 8.58
N GLU A 376 18.96 25.58 9.53
CA GLU A 376 20.17 24.89 10.00
C GLU A 376 19.81 23.68 10.86
N VAL A 377 20.37 22.51 10.53
CA VAL A 377 20.27 21.30 11.37
C VAL A 377 21.08 21.50 12.65
N LEU A 378 20.39 21.59 13.78
CA LEU A 378 20.98 21.89 15.10
C LEU A 378 21.58 20.66 15.76
N GLY A 379 20.88 19.53 15.69
CA GLY A 379 21.22 18.31 16.42
C GLY A 379 20.56 17.08 15.81
N ARG A 380 21.05 15.89 16.19
CA ARG A 380 20.51 14.62 15.73
C ARG A 380 20.78 13.48 16.71
N VAL A 381 19.88 12.51 16.77
CA VAL A 381 19.97 11.33 17.64
C VAL A 381 19.50 10.08 16.89
N LYS A 382 20.20 8.96 17.10
CA LYS A 382 19.78 7.66 16.56
C LYS A 382 18.57 7.14 17.32
N VAL A 383 17.61 6.58 16.60
CA VAL A 383 16.39 5.98 17.13
C VAL A 383 16.22 4.55 16.59
N GLY A 384 15.09 3.92 16.90
CA GLY A 384 14.77 2.61 16.32
C GLY A 384 14.44 2.70 14.81
N ALA A 385 14.27 1.56 14.17
CA ALA A 385 14.22 1.48 12.72
C ALA A 385 12.97 2.09 12.10
N VAL A 386 13.19 2.90 11.05
CA VAL A 386 12.17 3.54 10.21
C VAL A 386 11.22 4.45 11.02
N PRO A 387 11.73 5.53 11.63
CA PRO A 387 10.91 6.48 12.37
C PRO A 387 9.97 7.28 11.44
N ARG A 388 8.66 7.09 11.60
CA ARG A 388 7.60 7.66 10.72
C ARG A 388 6.55 8.52 11.44
N GLY A 389 6.68 8.73 12.75
CA GLY A 389 5.76 9.58 13.51
C GLY A 389 6.43 10.32 14.66
N ILE A 390 5.95 11.52 14.98
CA ILE A 390 6.42 12.34 16.10
C ILE A 390 5.20 12.88 16.87
N ALA A 391 5.18 12.68 18.19
CA ALA A 391 4.37 13.47 19.11
C ALA A 391 5.30 14.38 19.92
N LEU A 392 5.34 15.66 19.54
CA LEU A 392 6.18 16.68 20.17
C LEU A 392 5.48 17.26 21.40
N LYS A 393 6.26 17.52 22.45
CA LYS A 393 5.83 18.25 23.63
C LYS A 393 6.72 19.46 23.84
N SER A 394 6.11 20.64 23.91
CA SER A 394 6.78 21.87 24.31
C SER A 394 6.73 22.12 25.82
N SER A 395 7.64 22.94 26.34
CA SER A 395 7.59 23.51 27.68
C SER A 395 6.58 24.67 27.75
N GLY A 396 6.31 25.18 28.95
CA GLY A 396 5.35 26.27 29.14
C GLY A 396 5.76 27.60 28.48
N ASP A 397 7.03 27.76 28.09
CA ASP A 397 7.56 28.87 27.29
C ASP A 397 7.56 28.57 25.78
N GLY A 398 6.94 27.47 25.35
CA GLY A 398 6.76 27.09 23.94
C GLY A 398 7.90 26.29 23.31
N LYS A 399 9.07 26.24 23.94
CA LYS A 399 10.25 25.54 23.41
C LYS A 399 10.07 24.03 23.36
N ALA A 400 10.71 23.36 22.41
CA ALA A 400 10.77 21.90 22.37
C ALA A 400 11.33 21.33 23.69
N LYS A 401 10.62 20.38 24.30
CA LYS A 401 11.00 19.78 25.59
C LYS A 401 11.28 18.29 25.48
N SER A 402 10.41 17.56 24.79
CA SER A 402 10.56 16.12 24.57
C SER A 402 9.74 15.66 23.38
N ALA A 403 10.13 14.54 22.76
CA ALA A 403 9.35 13.93 21.68
C ALA A 403 9.18 12.42 21.91
N TRP A 404 8.06 11.91 21.42
CA TRP A 404 7.81 10.47 21.28
C TRP A 404 7.81 10.13 19.79
N VAL A 405 8.59 9.13 19.40
CA VAL A 405 8.81 8.81 17.99
C VAL A 405 8.48 7.37 17.71
N LEU A 406 7.51 7.13 16.83
CA LEU A 406 7.16 5.78 16.38
C LEU A 406 8.19 5.30 15.35
N ASN A 407 8.95 4.28 15.73
CA ASN A 407 9.82 3.52 14.85
C ASN A 407 8.99 2.41 14.20
N ALA A 408 8.41 2.71 13.04
CA ALA A 408 7.29 1.96 12.47
C ALA A 408 7.63 0.51 12.09
N VAL A 409 8.88 0.25 11.67
CA VAL A 409 9.29 -1.11 11.26
C VAL A 409 9.92 -1.87 12.41
N GLU A 410 10.63 -1.20 13.33
CA GLU A 410 11.09 -1.87 14.56
C GLU A 410 9.94 -2.15 15.55
N ASN A 411 8.82 -1.46 15.37
CA ASN A 411 7.62 -1.55 16.21
C ASN A 411 7.91 -1.15 17.67
N THR A 412 8.52 0.03 17.82
CA THR A 412 8.88 0.60 19.12
C THR A 412 8.62 2.11 19.14
N VAL A 413 8.54 2.70 20.33
CA VAL A 413 8.47 4.16 20.52
C VAL A 413 9.70 4.66 21.24
N SER A 414 10.44 5.55 20.60
CA SER A 414 11.58 6.26 21.17
C SER A 414 11.12 7.49 21.97
N VAL A 415 11.59 7.65 23.20
CA VAL A 415 11.37 8.84 24.03
C VAL A 415 12.63 9.69 24.01
N ILE A 416 12.52 10.94 23.57
CA ILE A 416 13.65 11.83 23.32
C ILE A 416 13.55 13.07 24.22
N ASP A 417 14.65 13.45 24.84
CA ASP A 417 14.84 14.74 25.51
C ASP A 417 15.28 15.80 24.49
N LEU A 418 14.59 16.93 24.48
CA LEU A 418 14.85 18.05 23.57
C LEU A 418 15.16 19.35 24.32
N ARG A 419 15.40 19.30 25.64
CA ARG A 419 15.78 20.49 26.41
C ARG A 419 17.07 21.16 25.92
N ASN A 420 17.99 20.38 25.35
CA ASN A 420 19.09 20.88 24.52
C ASN A 420 18.86 20.41 23.08
N VAL A 421 18.29 21.27 22.24
CA VAL A 421 17.95 20.91 20.85
C VAL A 421 19.19 20.66 19.98
N ALA A 422 20.38 21.16 20.35
CA ALA A 422 21.62 20.85 19.63
C ALA A 422 22.16 19.44 19.97
N GLU A 423 21.76 18.88 21.10
CA GLU A 423 22.19 17.57 21.59
C GLU A 423 20.97 16.75 22.05
N PRO A 424 20.05 16.38 21.14
CA PRO A 424 18.90 15.57 21.50
C PRO A 424 19.35 14.22 22.05
N MET A 425 18.69 13.74 23.11
CA MET A 425 19.09 12.52 23.82
C MET A 425 17.99 11.48 23.85
N MET A 426 18.32 10.23 23.51
CA MET A 426 17.43 9.10 23.71
C MET A 426 17.32 8.78 25.21
N LEU A 427 16.10 8.78 25.74
CA LEU A 427 15.82 8.47 27.14
C LEU A 427 15.41 7.00 27.34
N GLN A 428 14.57 6.49 26.45
CA GLN A 428 13.98 5.15 26.58
C GLN A 428 13.36 4.68 25.27
N THR A 429 13.33 3.37 25.07
CA THR A 429 12.54 2.71 24.03
C THR A 429 11.39 1.95 24.68
N VAL A 430 10.16 2.19 24.23
CA VAL A 430 8.97 1.41 24.60
C VAL A 430 8.71 0.38 23.50
N ILE A 431 8.59 -0.89 23.86
CA ILE A 431 8.33 -1.97 22.90
C ILE A 431 6.82 -2.12 22.72
N LEU A 432 6.38 -2.19 21.46
CA LEU A 432 4.98 -2.44 21.10
C LEU A 432 4.81 -3.91 20.67
N ASP A 433 3.57 -4.39 20.66
CA ASP A 433 3.26 -5.75 20.21
C ASP A 433 3.41 -5.86 18.68
N ASP A 434 4.03 -6.93 18.19
CA ASP A 434 4.29 -7.13 16.76
C ASP A 434 4.17 -8.62 16.41
N PRO A 435 3.08 -9.04 15.74
CA PRO A 435 2.87 -10.42 15.33
C PRO A 435 3.66 -10.82 14.07
N THR A 436 4.40 -9.88 13.45
CA THR A 436 5.15 -10.15 12.21
C THR A 436 6.26 -11.18 12.47
N ASP A 437 6.42 -12.13 11.53
CA ASP A 437 7.56 -13.07 11.56
C ASP A 437 8.89 -12.29 11.68
N PRO A 438 9.77 -12.65 12.64
CA PRO A 438 11.00 -11.89 12.89
C PRO A 438 11.94 -11.80 11.68
N VAL A 439 11.95 -12.79 10.78
CA VAL A 439 12.76 -12.77 9.56
C VAL A 439 12.13 -11.84 8.52
N VAL A 440 10.81 -11.85 8.37
CA VAL A 440 10.09 -10.88 7.51
C VAL A 440 10.31 -9.46 8.02
N LYS A 441 10.19 -9.23 9.34
CA LYS A 441 10.48 -7.94 9.98
C LYS A 441 11.91 -7.47 9.70
N LYS A 442 12.90 -8.36 9.88
CA LYS A 442 14.31 -8.06 9.54
C LYS A 442 14.45 -7.69 8.06
N GLY A 443 13.82 -8.44 7.16
CA GLY A 443 13.83 -8.14 5.74
C GLY A 443 13.25 -6.77 5.40
N ARG A 444 12.15 -6.39 6.06
CA ARG A 444 11.52 -5.06 5.93
C ARG A 444 12.45 -3.95 6.40
N MET A 445 13.19 -4.14 7.49
CA MET A 445 14.21 -3.18 7.95
C MET A 445 15.30 -3.00 6.89
N MET A 446 15.79 -4.09 6.30
CA MET A 446 16.83 -4.02 5.27
C MET A 446 16.33 -3.35 3.98
N PHE A 447 15.05 -3.49 3.64
CA PHE A 447 14.47 -2.82 2.48
C PHE A 447 14.38 -1.30 2.66
N ASN A 448 14.14 -0.85 3.89
CA ASN A 448 13.97 0.57 4.21
C ASN A 448 15.28 1.27 4.61
N THR A 449 16.34 0.54 4.96
CA THR A 449 17.57 1.18 5.46
C THR A 449 18.40 1.84 4.37
N ALA A 450 18.83 3.07 4.60
CA ALA A 450 19.75 3.79 3.74
C ALA A 450 21.20 3.30 3.91
N ALA A 451 21.49 2.49 4.93
CA ALA A 451 22.81 1.87 5.12
C ALA A 451 23.20 0.93 3.95
N ALA A 452 22.22 0.51 3.14
CA ALA A 452 22.48 -0.24 1.91
C ALA A 452 23.10 0.62 0.80
N SER A 453 22.88 1.95 0.81
CA SER A 453 23.46 2.90 -0.13
C SER A 453 24.87 3.32 0.32
N THR A 454 25.82 3.41 -0.62
CA THR A 454 27.21 3.86 -0.32
C THR A 454 27.26 5.24 0.35
N THR A 455 26.38 6.16 -0.04
CA THR A 455 26.33 7.52 0.53
C THR A 455 25.45 7.60 1.77
N GLY A 456 24.61 6.58 2.04
CA GLY A 456 23.66 6.60 3.15
C GLY A 456 22.44 7.48 2.88
N THR A 457 22.12 7.76 1.61
CA THR A 457 21.22 8.88 1.25
C THR A 457 19.86 8.50 0.71
N PHE A 458 19.63 7.21 0.46
CA PHE A 458 18.36 6.64 0.03
C PHE A 458 18.38 5.13 0.28
N SER A 459 17.22 4.49 0.22
CA SER A 459 17.05 3.04 0.37
C SER A 459 16.26 2.46 -0.81
N CYS A 460 16.06 1.13 -0.85
CA CYS A 460 15.17 0.52 -1.84
C CYS A 460 13.75 1.11 -1.73
N ALA A 461 13.30 1.40 -0.49
CA ALA A 461 12.01 2.03 -0.24
C ALA A 461 11.91 3.49 -0.75
N SER A 462 13.00 4.16 -1.11
CA SER A 462 12.93 5.52 -1.70
C SER A 462 12.38 5.51 -3.12
N CYS A 463 12.68 4.47 -3.92
CA CYS A 463 12.09 4.28 -5.26
C CYS A 463 10.80 3.44 -5.19
N HIS A 464 10.67 2.60 -4.15
CA HIS A 464 9.51 1.74 -3.91
C HIS A 464 8.77 2.14 -2.62
N PRO A 465 8.31 3.40 -2.51
CA PRO A 465 7.66 3.87 -1.30
C PRO A 465 6.43 3.02 -1.00
N ASP A 466 6.31 2.55 0.25
CA ASP A 466 5.13 1.80 0.72
C ASP A 466 4.81 0.56 -0.13
N GLY A 467 5.85 -0.04 -0.70
CA GLY A 467 5.77 -1.22 -1.57
C GLY A 467 5.24 -0.92 -2.98
N HIS A 468 5.00 0.36 -3.29
CA HIS A 468 4.48 0.84 -4.56
C HIS A 468 5.60 1.42 -5.45
N THR A 469 5.31 2.47 -6.21
CA THR A 469 6.23 3.11 -7.16
C THR A 469 6.40 4.59 -6.82
N ASP A 470 7.56 5.16 -7.11
CA ASP A 470 7.76 6.62 -7.08
C ASP A 470 7.16 7.33 -8.31
N GLN A 471 6.60 6.55 -9.24
CA GLN A 471 6.09 7.02 -10.52
C GLN A 471 7.11 7.83 -11.33
N LEU A 472 8.39 7.50 -11.25
CA LEU A 472 9.40 8.17 -12.06
C LEU A 472 9.97 7.26 -13.14
N LEU A 473 10.59 7.89 -14.12
CA LEU A 473 11.47 7.21 -15.06
C LEU A 473 12.90 7.35 -14.57
N TRP A 474 13.66 6.27 -14.66
CA TRP A 474 15.05 6.20 -14.24
C TRP A 474 15.93 5.59 -15.33
N VAL A 475 17.14 6.14 -15.49
CA VAL A 475 18.22 5.53 -16.25
C VAL A 475 19.09 4.69 -15.30
N LEU A 476 18.68 3.44 -15.10
CA LEU A 476 19.40 2.48 -14.25
C LEU A 476 20.41 1.68 -15.09
N ASN A 477 21.42 1.08 -14.45
CA ASN A 477 22.44 0.29 -15.16
C ASN A 477 21.84 -1.03 -15.71
N THR A 478 21.21 -0.96 -16.88
CA THR A 478 20.60 -2.09 -17.59
C THR A 478 21.28 -2.29 -18.94
N PRO A 479 21.24 -3.51 -19.52
CA PRO A 479 21.70 -3.72 -20.89
C PRO A 479 20.96 -2.84 -21.89
N ILE A 480 21.66 -2.46 -22.95
CA ILE A 480 21.07 -1.81 -24.11
C ILE A 480 20.26 -2.86 -24.87
N VAL A 481 19.02 -2.51 -25.22
CA VAL A 481 18.11 -3.41 -25.93
C VAL A 481 18.66 -3.76 -27.31
N THR A 482 18.36 -4.97 -27.82
CA THR A 482 18.83 -5.38 -29.16
C THR A 482 18.40 -4.36 -30.23
N GLY A 483 19.36 -3.82 -30.99
CA GLY A 483 19.12 -2.80 -32.02
C GLY A 483 19.03 -1.36 -31.50
N GLY A 484 19.12 -1.14 -30.18
CA GLY A 484 19.25 0.17 -29.56
C GLY A 484 20.72 0.62 -29.42
N ASN A 485 20.91 1.90 -29.06
CA ASN A 485 22.23 2.49 -28.79
C ASN A 485 22.29 3.27 -27.46
N GLN A 486 21.29 3.10 -26.59
CA GLN A 486 21.16 3.79 -25.30
C GLN A 486 20.59 2.87 -24.22
N ILE A 487 20.84 3.22 -22.96
CA ILE A 487 20.08 2.68 -21.84
C ILE A 487 18.65 3.22 -21.95
N MET A 488 17.65 2.36 -21.82
CA MET A 488 16.26 2.78 -21.90
C MET A 488 15.75 3.26 -20.54
N PRO A 489 15.10 4.42 -20.44
CA PRO A 489 14.40 4.84 -19.22
C PRO A 489 13.36 3.79 -18.78
N ARG A 490 13.37 3.45 -17.48
CA ARG A 490 12.48 2.44 -16.88
C ARG A 490 11.65 3.06 -15.76
N SER A 491 10.39 2.62 -15.64
CA SER A 491 9.56 2.93 -14.49
C SER A 491 9.87 1.98 -13.34
N THR A 492 9.79 2.48 -12.11
CA THR A 492 9.82 1.62 -10.92
C THR A 492 8.55 0.75 -10.89
N MET A 493 8.68 -0.51 -10.47
CA MET A 493 7.57 -1.47 -10.39
C MET A 493 7.18 -1.70 -8.92
N PRO A 494 5.90 -1.89 -8.59
CA PRO A 494 5.49 -2.24 -7.24
C PRO A 494 6.00 -3.63 -6.87
N ILE A 495 6.24 -3.82 -5.57
CA ILE A 495 6.64 -5.10 -4.99
C ILE A 495 5.47 -5.84 -4.33
N ARG A 496 4.30 -5.20 -4.21
CA ARG A 496 3.05 -5.83 -3.77
C ARG A 496 2.64 -6.94 -4.74
N GLY A 497 2.31 -8.12 -4.20
CA GLY A 497 1.92 -9.29 -5.00
C GLY A 497 3.04 -9.88 -5.87
N LEU A 498 4.31 -9.64 -5.52
CA LEU A 498 5.46 -10.13 -6.31
C LEU A 498 5.40 -11.65 -6.53
N ARG A 499 5.10 -12.40 -5.48
CA ARG A 499 4.99 -13.86 -5.52
C ARG A 499 3.84 -14.36 -6.38
N ASP A 500 2.73 -13.62 -6.36
CA ASP A 500 1.51 -14.00 -7.06
C ASP A 500 1.67 -13.83 -8.58
N THR A 501 2.69 -13.09 -9.00
CA THR A 501 2.97 -12.76 -10.41
C THR A 501 4.20 -13.44 -10.98
N GLU A 502 4.64 -14.58 -10.40
CA GLU A 502 5.68 -15.44 -10.98
C GLU A 502 5.21 -16.17 -12.27
N PRO A 503 6.10 -16.37 -13.27
CA PRO A 503 7.46 -15.85 -13.34
C PRO A 503 7.48 -14.34 -13.59
N TYR A 504 8.42 -13.65 -12.95
CA TYR A 504 8.55 -12.21 -13.07
C TYR A 504 9.86 -11.83 -13.73
N HIS A 505 9.77 -11.06 -14.81
CA HIS A 505 10.93 -10.54 -15.50
C HIS A 505 10.99 -9.03 -15.33
N TRP A 506 12.20 -8.55 -15.05
CA TRP A 506 12.52 -7.13 -15.01
C TRP A 506 13.31 -6.87 -16.28
N ASP A 507 13.07 -5.74 -16.94
CA ASP A 507 13.50 -5.48 -18.30
C ASP A 507 15.04 -5.15 -18.41
N GLY A 508 15.88 -5.89 -17.66
CA GLY A 508 17.34 -5.78 -17.62
C GLY A 508 18.02 -7.00 -16.96
N ILE A 509 19.17 -7.41 -17.52
CA ILE A 509 19.90 -8.65 -17.17
C ILE A 509 20.46 -8.77 -15.75
N PRO A 510 20.86 -7.72 -15.00
CA PRO A 510 21.28 -7.95 -13.63
C PRO A 510 20.04 -8.19 -12.75
N GLY A 511 19.43 -9.37 -12.88
CA GLY A 511 18.29 -9.79 -12.07
C GLY A 511 17.17 -10.56 -12.76
N ASP A 512 17.20 -10.81 -14.09
CA ASP A 512 16.18 -11.67 -14.73
C ASP A 512 16.36 -13.12 -14.23
N PRO A 513 15.52 -13.62 -13.29
CA PRO A 513 15.80 -14.86 -12.60
C PRO A 513 15.41 -16.09 -13.41
N TYR A 514 14.51 -15.92 -14.38
CA TYR A 514 13.79 -17.00 -15.05
C TYR A 514 14.25 -17.22 -16.49
N GLY A 515 15.13 -16.36 -17.01
CA GLY A 515 15.65 -16.47 -18.37
C GLY A 515 14.58 -16.16 -19.42
N GLY A 516 14.54 -16.90 -20.52
CA GLY A 516 13.57 -16.67 -21.59
C GLY A 516 14.03 -15.64 -22.63
N ASN A 517 13.11 -15.16 -23.47
CA ASN A 517 13.44 -14.05 -24.36
C ASN A 517 13.27 -12.74 -23.58
N ASN A 518 14.30 -11.89 -23.57
CA ASN A 518 14.28 -10.62 -22.85
C ASN A 518 14.85 -9.48 -23.72
N SER A 519 14.84 -8.26 -23.21
CA SER A 519 15.24 -7.08 -23.98
C SER A 519 16.70 -7.09 -24.47
N PHE A 520 17.58 -7.84 -23.81
CA PHE A 520 18.94 -8.05 -24.29
C PHE A 520 18.99 -9.04 -25.46
N SER A 521 18.08 -10.01 -25.51
CA SER A 521 18.03 -11.04 -26.54
C SER A 521 16.59 -11.33 -26.99
N ILE A 522 16.00 -10.38 -27.73
CA ILE A 522 14.60 -10.47 -28.19
C ILE A 522 14.35 -11.60 -29.22
N HIS A 523 15.42 -12.19 -29.76
CA HIS A 523 15.36 -13.24 -30.78
C HIS A 523 15.89 -14.59 -30.29
N LYS A 524 16.34 -14.69 -29.04
CA LYS A 524 16.90 -15.94 -28.50
C LYS A 524 16.68 -16.04 -27.00
N SER A 525 16.23 -17.22 -26.55
CA SER A 525 16.07 -17.50 -25.14
C SER A 525 17.42 -17.58 -24.44
N VAL A 526 17.52 -16.95 -23.27
CA VAL A 526 18.64 -17.12 -22.33
C VAL A 526 18.24 -18.08 -21.21
N GLU A 527 19.22 -18.76 -20.60
CA GLU A 527 18.97 -19.65 -19.48
C GLU A 527 18.67 -18.87 -18.19
N PRO A 528 17.85 -19.42 -17.28
CA PRO A 528 17.65 -18.85 -15.95
C PRO A 528 18.99 -18.72 -15.19
N ASN A 529 19.14 -17.66 -14.40
CA ASN A 529 20.29 -17.52 -13.49
C ASN A 529 19.96 -17.91 -12.03
N SER A 530 18.71 -18.31 -11.75
CA SER A 530 18.22 -18.75 -10.44
C SER A 530 17.67 -20.18 -10.46
N ASP A 531 17.45 -20.78 -9.29
CA ASP A 531 16.66 -22.00 -9.20
C ASP A 531 15.17 -21.64 -9.23
N ILE A 532 14.55 -21.80 -10.40
CA ILE A 532 13.13 -21.47 -10.62
C ILE A 532 12.15 -22.27 -9.75
N LYS A 533 12.61 -23.33 -9.06
CA LYS A 533 11.82 -24.08 -8.08
C LYS A 533 11.91 -23.50 -6.68
N ASN A 534 12.85 -22.59 -6.44
CA ASN A 534 13.06 -21.91 -5.16
C ASN A 534 12.90 -20.39 -5.34
N PRO A 535 11.72 -19.82 -5.06
CA PRO A 535 11.42 -18.41 -5.34
C PRO A 535 12.31 -17.43 -4.57
N VAL A 536 12.88 -17.86 -3.43
CA VAL A 536 13.86 -17.05 -2.68
C VAL A 536 15.10 -16.79 -3.52
N THR A 537 15.57 -17.79 -4.28
CA THR A 537 16.74 -17.60 -5.15
C THR A 537 16.44 -16.59 -6.24
N SER A 538 15.26 -16.68 -6.87
CA SER A 538 14.83 -15.74 -7.90
C SER A 538 14.76 -14.30 -7.38
N THR A 539 14.17 -14.09 -6.20
CA THR A 539 14.12 -12.78 -5.55
C THR A 539 15.52 -12.30 -5.13
N ARG A 540 16.39 -13.21 -4.71
CA ARG A 540 17.76 -12.89 -4.30
C ARG A 540 18.58 -12.29 -5.43
N HIS A 541 18.42 -12.78 -6.67
CA HIS A 541 19.11 -12.19 -7.83
C HIS A 541 18.70 -10.74 -8.11
N LEU A 542 17.43 -10.37 -7.89
CA LEU A 542 16.97 -8.98 -7.98
C LEU A 542 17.63 -8.10 -6.91
N ILE A 543 17.66 -8.58 -5.67
CA ILE A 543 18.28 -7.87 -4.54
C ILE A 543 19.77 -7.66 -4.80
N ASP A 544 20.47 -8.72 -5.22
CA ASP A 544 21.90 -8.66 -5.50
C ASP A 544 22.20 -7.69 -6.66
N GLY A 545 21.38 -7.70 -7.71
CA GLY A 545 21.48 -6.76 -8.84
C GLY A 545 21.25 -5.30 -8.42
N GLY A 546 20.23 -5.03 -7.61
CA GLY A 546 19.94 -3.69 -7.09
C GLY A 546 21.05 -3.16 -6.18
N LEU A 547 21.59 -4.01 -5.31
CA LEU A 547 22.68 -3.65 -4.40
C LEU A 547 24.00 -3.39 -5.13
N ALA A 548 24.33 -4.21 -6.13
CA ALA A 548 25.57 -4.08 -6.90
C ALA A 548 25.55 -2.92 -7.90
N ASN A 549 24.38 -2.45 -8.32
CA ASN A 549 24.25 -1.38 -9.30
C ASN A 549 23.73 -0.09 -8.68
N THR A 550 22.45 -0.06 -8.31
CA THR A 550 21.76 1.18 -7.93
C THR A 550 22.24 1.70 -6.58
N MET A 551 22.40 0.81 -5.59
CA MET A 551 22.76 1.19 -4.23
C MET A 551 24.26 1.50 -4.08
N MET A 552 25.08 1.18 -5.06
CA MET A 552 26.53 1.32 -4.99
C MET A 552 27.03 2.51 -5.81
N LEU A 553 27.95 3.30 -5.24
CA LEU A 553 28.65 4.33 -6.01
C LEU A 553 29.48 3.70 -7.13
N VAL A 554 29.42 4.27 -8.34
CA VAL A 554 30.20 3.76 -9.48
C VAL A 554 31.69 3.79 -9.17
N GLY A 555 32.33 2.62 -9.28
CA GLY A 555 33.74 2.43 -8.94
C GLY A 555 34.02 2.06 -7.48
N TYR A 556 32.99 1.96 -6.63
CA TYR A 556 33.13 1.41 -5.29
C TYR A 556 33.32 -0.12 -5.35
N GLU A 557 34.27 -0.66 -4.60
CA GLU A 557 34.64 -2.09 -4.62
C GLU A 557 34.22 -2.84 -3.36
N GLY A 558 33.39 -2.24 -2.49
CA GLY A 558 32.99 -2.84 -1.24
C GLY A 558 32.16 -4.11 -1.43
N LYS A 559 32.47 -5.10 -0.59
CA LYS A 559 31.87 -6.43 -0.62
C LYS A 559 31.31 -6.80 0.74
N ASN A 560 30.28 -7.63 0.75
CA ASN A 560 29.70 -8.20 1.96
C ASN A 560 30.55 -9.37 2.53
N ASP A 561 30.01 -10.01 3.56
CA ASP A 561 30.55 -11.17 4.26
C ASP A 561 30.77 -12.43 3.40
N LYS A 562 30.23 -12.45 2.17
CA LYS A 562 30.43 -13.51 1.16
C LYS A 562 31.19 -13.07 -0.08
N GLY A 563 31.73 -11.85 -0.09
CA GLY A 563 32.47 -11.33 -1.24
C GLY A 563 31.58 -10.83 -2.39
N GLN A 564 30.26 -10.69 -2.17
CA GLN A 564 29.32 -10.11 -3.15
C GLN A 564 29.33 -8.58 -3.04
N ALA A 565 29.13 -7.85 -4.14
CA ALA A 565 29.11 -6.38 -4.14
C ALA A 565 27.93 -5.81 -3.33
N GLY A 566 28.16 -4.72 -2.59
CA GLY A 566 27.15 -4.01 -1.77
C GLY A 566 27.17 -4.35 -0.28
N ALA A 567 26.58 -3.48 0.55
CA ALA A 567 26.80 -3.45 2.01
C ALA A 567 26.06 -4.52 2.83
N LEU A 568 24.93 -5.06 2.34
CA LEU A 568 24.13 -6.03 3.10
C LEU A 568 24.77 -7.42 3.14
N SER A 569 24.73 -8.06 4.31
CA SER A 569 25.20 -9.43 4.50
C SER A 569 24.32 -10.46 3.78
N GLU A 570 24.81 -11.69 3.66
CA GLU A 570 24.06 -12.79 3.06
C GLU A 570 22.72 -13.02 3.78
N GLY A 571 22.73 -13.09 5.11
CA GLY A 571 21.52 -13.34 5.90
C GLY A 571 20.53 -12.17 5.89
N GLU A 572 20.98 -10.94 5.66
CA GLU A 572 20.11 -9.77 5.49
C GLU A 572 19.40 -9.76 4.14
N ARG A 573 20.13 -10.11 3.07
CA ARG A 573 19.57 -10.23 1.73
C ARG A 573 18.57 -11.40 1.64
N ASP A 574 18.81 -12.51 2.35
CA ASP A 574 17.84 -13.62 2.44
C ASP A 574 16.58 -13.23 3.21
N ALA A 575 16.73 -12.49 4.31
CA ALA A 575 15.59 -11.95 5.04
C ALA A 575 14.78 -10.99 4.16
N MET A 576 15.46 -10.13 3.39
CA MET A 576 14.81 -9.23 2.43
C MET A 576 14.06 -10.01 1.34
N ALA A 577 14.63 -11.09 0.81
CA ALA A 577 13.94 -11.92 -0.19
C ALA A 577 12.64 -12.52 0.36
N LYS A 578 12.66 -13.05 1.60
CA LYS A 578 11.46 -13.55 2.26
C LYS A 578 10.42 -12.45 2.51
N PHE A 579 10.87 -11.25 2.90
CA PHE A 579 10.00 -10.10 3.05
C PHE A 579 9.29 -9.77 1.73
N LEU A 580 10.02 -9.59 0.63
CA LEU A 580 9.42 -9.26 -0.68
C LEU A 580 8.39 -10.32 -1.14
N LEU A 581 8.64 -11.59 -0.86
CA LEU A 581 7.73 -12.70 -1.20
C LEU A 581 6.55 -12.88 -0.22
N SER A 582 6.51 -12.10 0.87
CA SER A 582 5.42 -12.11 1.86
C SER A 582 4.41 -10.98 1.68
N ILE A 583 4.68 -10.03 0.77
CA ILE A 583 3.81 -8.88 0.52
C ILE A 583 2.71 -9.31 -0.46
N ALA A 584 1.47 -9.39 0.03
CA ALA A 584 0.30 -9.63 -0.80
C ALA A 584 -0.05 -8.38 -1.64
N TYR A 585 -0.97 -8.54 -2.59
CA TYR A 585 -1.76 -7.42 -3.08
C TYR A 585 -2.68 -6.87 -1.97
N PRO A 586 -3.07 -5.58 -2.03
CA PRO A 586 -4.15 -5.09 -1.18
C PRO A 586 -5.50 -5.68 -1.65
N PRO A 587 -6.53 -5.61 -0.79
CA PRO A 587 -7.90 -5.93 -1.19
C PRO A 587 -8.34 -5.08 -2.39
N ALA A 588 -9.25 -5.62 -3.18
CA ALA A 588 -9.74 -4.91 -4.35
C ALA A 588 -10.60 -3.70 -3.95
N GLN A 589 -10.24 -2.53 -4.49
CA GLN A 589 -10.78 -1.21 -4.11
C GLN A 589 -12.31 -1.20 -4.02
N ARG A 590 -13.01 -1.80 -5.00
CA ARG A 590 -14.48 -1.72 -5.09
C ARG A 590 -15.17 -3.07 -5.00
N ARG A 591 -14.53 -4.12 -4.46
CA ARG A 591 -15.20 -5.41 -4.33
C ARG A 591 -16.41 -5.30 -3.37
N PRO A 592 -17.61 -5.73 -3.79
CA PRO A 592 -18.81 -5.68 -2.94
C PRO A 592 -18.63 -6.45 -1.64
N TYR A 593 -19.07 -5.89 -0.50
CA TYR A 593 -18.83 -6.50 0.82
C TYR A 593 -19.51 -7.87 1.04
N ASP A 594 -20.49 -8.21 0.22
CA ASP A 594 -21.14 -9.52 0.21
C ASP A 594 -20.45 -10.54 -0.70
N ASN A 595 -19.30 -10.16 -1.27
CA ASN A 595 -18.40 -10.93 -2.14
C ASN A 595 -18.96 -11.24 -3.54
N GLU A 596 -20.15 -10.73 -3.90
CA GLU A 596 -20.74 -10.94 -5.23
C GLU A 596 -20.37 -9.79 -6.16
N VAL A 597 -19.60 -10.06 -7.21
CA VAL A 597 -19.28 -9.02 -8.20
C VAL A 597 -20.53 -8.53 -8.95
N THR A 598 -20.55 -7.25 -9.27
CA THR A 598 -21.66 -6.62 -10.00
C THR A 598 -21.83 -7.19 -11.41
N GLN A 599 -23.03 -7.07 -11.98
CA GLN A 599 -23.30 -7.47 -13.36
C GLN A 599 -22.35 -6.80 -14.36
N ARG A 600 -22.03 -5.51 -14.15
CA ARG A 600 -21.06 -4.79 -14.99
C ARG A 600 -19.66 -5.39 -14.91
N ALA A 601 -19.18 -5.75 -13.72
CA ALA A 601 -17.89 -6.42 -13.58
C ALA A 601 -17.88 -7.77 -14.31
N ARG A 602 -18.97 -8.54 -14.25
CA ARG A 602 -19.12 -9.80 -15.01
C ARG A 602 -19.05 -9.58 -16.52
N GLU A 603 -19.75 -8.57 -17.03
CA GLU A 603 -19.64 -8.16 -18.43
C GLU A 603 -18.19 -7.76 -18.77
N GLY A 604 -17.51 -7.06 -17.87
CA GLY A 604 -16.09 -6.73 -17.97
C GLY A 604 -15.20 -7.97 -18.13
N PHE A 605 -15.35 -8.98 -17.27
CA PHE A 605 -14.64 -10.25 -17.37
C PHE A 605 -14.84 -10.91 -18.74
N GLU A 606 -16.10 -10.97 -19.19
CA GLU A 606 -16.44 -11.62 -20.46
C GLU A 606 -15.88 -10.85 -21.67
N LEU A 607 -16.01 -9.52 -21.68
CA LEU A 607 -15.46 -8.66 -22.73
C LEU A 607 -13.94 -8.75 -22.79
N PHE A 608 -13.28 -8.74 -21.64
CA PHE A 608 -11.83 -8.71 -21.55
C PHE A 608 -11.22 -10.04 -21.99
N HIS A 609 -11.80 -11.17 -21.58
CA HIS A 609 -11.21 -12.49 -21.76
C HIS A 609 -11.84 -13.34 -22.87
N VAL A 610 -13.06 -13.03 -23.33
CA VAL A 610 -13.83 -13.95 -24.19
C VAL A 610 -14.37 -13.28 -25.45
N GLN A 611 -15.12 -12.18 -25.32
CA GLN A 611 -15.89 -11.60 -26.42
C GLN A 611 -15.14 -10.50 -27.19
N GLY A 612 -14.38 -9.65 -26.49
CA GLY A 612 -13.72 -8.49 -27.08
C GLY A 612 -14.66 -7.46 -27.68
N ASP A 613 -14.09 -6.64 -28.57
CA ASP A 613 -14.81 -5.71 -29.43
C ASP A 613 -15.36 -6.49 -30.62
N PHE A 614 -16.51 -6.11 -31.18
CA PHE A 614 -17.13 -6.78 -32.34
C PHE A 614 -16.32 -6.59 -33.65
N GLN A 615 -15.06 -7.01 -33.68
CA GLN A 615 -14.14 -6.91 -34.78
C GLN A 615 -14.04 -8.24 -35.55
N PRO A 616 -13.77 -8.20 -36.87
CA PRO A 616 -13.72 -9.39 -37.73
C PRO A 616 -12.63 -10.41 -37.35
N ARG A 617 -11.63 -10.01 -36.54
CA ARG A 617 -10.75 -10.90 -35.80
C ARG A 617 -10.89 -10.59 -34.31
N GLN A 618 -11.42 -11.54 -33.53
CA GLN A 618 -11.56 -11.43 -32.07
C GLN A 618 -10.21 -11.62 -31.38
N ASN A 619 -9.32 -10.64 -31.45
CA ASN A 619 -8.24 -10.54 -30.45
C ASN A 619 -8.81 -9.85 -29.21
N VAL A 620 -8.67 -10.48 -28.05
CA VAL A 620 -9.17 -9.94 -26.78
C VAL A 620 -8.00 -9.54 -25.88
N CYS A 621 -8.20 -8.59 -24.96
CA CYS A 621 -7.14 -8.15 -24.06
C CYS A 621 -6.57 -9.33 -23.24
N GLY A 622 -7.42 -10.28 -22.87
CA GLY A 622 -7.07 -11.52 -22.18
C GLY A 622 -6.13 -12.45 -22.97
N ASP A 623 -5.90 -12.21 -24.26
CA ASP A 623 -4.88 -12.95 -25.03
C ASP A 623 -3.46 -12.52 -24.60
N CYS A 624 -3.30 -11.27 -24.16
CA CYS A 624 -2.03 -10.72 -23.68
C CYS A 624 -2.01 -10.57 -22.14
N HIS A 625 -3.16 -10.34 -21.51
CA HIS A 625 -3.30 -10.08 -20.06
C HIS A 625 -4.07 -11.23 -19.40
N ARG A 626 -3.36 -12.32 -19.12
CA ARG A 626 -3.98 -13.61 -18.81
C ARG A 626 -4.26 -13.79 -17.33
N MET A 627 -5.16 -14.73 -17.01
CA MET A 627 -5.25 -15.22 -15.65
C MET A 627 -4.04 -16.13 -15.33
N PRO A 628 -3.57 -16.14 -14.07
CA PRO A 628 -4.07 -15.34 -12.94
C PRO A 628 -3.46 -13.91 -12.96
N PHE A 629 -4.17 -12.97 -12.34
CA PHE A 629 -3.70 -11.60 -12.07
C PHE A 629 -3.29 -10.75 -13.29
N LEU A 630 -3.81 -11.03 -14.49
CA LEU A 630 -3.59 -10.23 -15.71
C LEU A 630 -2.12 -10.18 -16.18
N VAL A 631 -1.24 -10.97 -15.57
CA VAL A 631 0.15 -11.10 -15.92
C VAL A 631 0.35 -12.27 -16.90
N SER A 632 0.75 -11.95 -18.13
CA SER A 632 1.30 -12.94 -19.05
C SER A 632 2.81 -12.80 -19.10
N THR A 633 3.51 -13.91 -19.29
CA THR A 633 4.97 -13.91 -19.49
C THR A 633 5.34 -14.25 -20.91
N ASN A 634 4.44 -14.14 -21.90
CA ASN A 634 4.86 -14.21 -23.30
C ASN A 634 3.79 -13.63 -24.21
N THR A 635 4.19 -12.62 -24.97
CA THR A 635 3.32 -12.00 -25.96
C THR A 635 3.76 -12.48 -27.35
N PRO A 636 2.87 -13.07 -28.17
CA PRO A 636 3.21 -13.51 -29.51
C PRO A 636 3.81 -12.37 -30.35
N GLY A 637 4.98 -12.62 -30.96
CA GLY A 637 5.60 -11.70 -31.92
C GLY A 637 6.49 -10.60 -31.34
N THR A 638 6.50 -10.35 -30.03
CA THR A 638 7.34 -9.31 -29.41
C THR A 638 8.59 -9.84 -28.71
N GLY A 639 8.67 -11.16 -28.47
CA GLY A 639 9.88 -11.80 -27.96
C GLY A 639 10.31 -11.34 -26.57
N MET A 640 9.40 -10.84 -25.72
CA MET A 640 9.69 -10.57 -24.33
C MET A 640 8.74 -11.34 -23.42
N ASP A 641 9.35 -12.12 -22.52
CA ASP A 641 8.66 -12.75 -21.42
C ASP A 641 8.63 -11.73 -20.28
N ALA A 642 7.58 -10.92 -20.14
CA ALA A 642 7.50 -9.93 -19.06
C ALA A 642 6.06 -9.78 -18.55
N PRO A 643 5.84 -9.74 -17.22
CA PRO A 643 4.52 -9.63 -16.63
C PRO A 643 3.86 -8.34 -17.10
N THR A 644 2.81 -8.50 -17.90
CA THR A 644 1.97 -7.38 -18.31
C THR A 644 1.08 -6.97 -17.15
N TRP A 645 0.95 -5.68 -16.84
CA TRP A 645 -0.04 -5.15 -15.86
C TRP A 645 0.20 -5.48 -14.37
N ARG A 646 1.43 -5.81 -13.96
CA ARG A 646 1.74 -5.89 -12.52
C ARG A 646 1.39 -4.56 -11.83
N GLY A 647 0.54 -4.66 -10.80
CA GLY A 647 0.11 -3.56 -9.95
C GLY A 647 -1.00 -2.67 -10.53
N ALA A 648 -1.55 -3.03 -11.69
CA ALA A 648 -2.75 -2.37 -12.23
C ALA A 648 -3.96 -2.43 -11.27
N TYR A 649 -3.90 -3.30 -10.27
CA TYR A 649 -4.87 -3.41 -9.17
C TYR A 649 -4.68 -2.39 -8.05
N ASP A 650 -3.46 -1.87 -7.87
CA ASP A 650 -3.18 -0.79 -6.92
C ASP A 650 -3.56 0.55 -7.58
N ARG A 651 -2.98 0.82 -8.75
CA ARG A 651 -3.30 1.96 -9.61
C ARG A 651 -3.21 1.54 -11.05
N TRP A 652 -4.20 1.91 -11.85
CA TRP A 652 -4.23 1.58 -13.27
C TRP A 652 -3.00 2.12 -14.02
N LEU A 653 -2.50 3.27 -13.59
CA LEU A 653 -1.29 3.90 -14.11
C LEU A 653 -0.16 3.83 -13.08
N ILE A 654 0.68 2.78 -13.17
CA ILE A 654 1.99 2.73 -12.48
C ILE A 654 3.07 3.30 -13.39
N LEU A 655 2.79 4.47 -13.90
CA LEU A 655 3.69 5.22 -14.72
C LEU A 655 3.74 6.61 -14.11
N PRO A 656 4.86 7.36 -14.27
CA PRO A 656 4.77 8.80 -14.15
C PRO A 656 3.53 9.30 -14.85
N GLN A 657 2.93 10.35 -14.30
CA GLN A 657 1.99 11.22 -15.00
C GLN A 657 2.69 11.86 -16.24
N GLY A 658 3.18 11.04 -17.17
CA GLY A 658 4.35 11.39 -18.00
C GLY A 658 5.02 10.28 -18.83
N ARG A 659 4.83 8.97 -18.61
CA ARG A 659 5.55 7.98 -19.47
C ARG A 659 5.08 7.96 -20.92
N LEU A 660 3.81 8.29 -21.18
CA LEU A 660 3.30 8.50 -22.54
C LEU A 660 2.96 9.96 -22.82
N ASN A 661 2.94 10.79 -21.78
CA ASN A 661 2.39 12.14 -21.84
C ASN A 661 3.49 13.16 -22.05
N ILE A 662 4.10 13.08 -23.22
CA ILE A 662 4.77 14.24 -23.82
C ILE A 662 3.72 15.36 -23.83
N ILE A 663 3.88 16.34 -22.94
CA ILE A 663 2.88 17.37 -22.66
C ILE A 663 2.57 18.27 -23.88
N ASP A 664 3.38 18.16 -24.93
CA ASP A 664 3.09 18.73 -26.25
C ASP A 664 1.84 18.14 -26.91
N PHE A 665 1.44 16.91 -26.56
CA PHE A 665 0.21 16.32 -27.05
C PHE A 665 -0.99 16.86 -26.27
N PRO A 666 -1.96 17.53 -26.93
CA PRO A 666 -3.06 18.19 -26.23
C PRO A 666 -3.91 17.26 -25.35
N PHE A 667 -4.11 16.01 -25.77
CA PHE A 667 -4.91 15.04 -25.02
C PHE A 667 -4.22 14.57 -23.73
N TYR A 668 -2.90 14.38 -23.78
CA TYR A 668 -2.10 14.05 -22.61
C TYR A 668 -1.96 15.22 -21.64
N ARG A 669 -1.83 16.45 -22.16
CA ARG A 669 -1.91 17.68 -21.37
C ARG A 669 -3.23 17.77 -20.62
N SER A 670 -4.36 17.61 -21.32
CA SER A 670 -5.69 17.65 -20.70
C SER A 670 -5.89 16.58 -19.61
N LEU A 671 -5.32 15.39 -19.78
CA LEU A 671 -5.36 14.35 -18.75
C LEU A 671 -4.52 14.72 -17.52
N ALA A 672 -3.28 15.16 -17.72
CA ALA A 672 -2.40 15.58 -16.63
C ALA A 672 -2.99 16.79 -15.87
N GLU A 673 -3.60 17.73 -16.59
CA GLU A 673 -4.24 18.90 -15.99
C GLU A 673 -5.39 18.53 -15.04
N ARG A 674 -6.09 17.42 -15.32
CA ARG A 674 -7.19 16.90 -14.50
C ARG A 674 -6.76 15.88 -13.43
N GLY A 675 -5.45 15.66 -13.24
CA GLY A 675 -4.93 14.69 -12.27
C GLY A 675 -5.01 13.23 -12.74
N ALA A 676 -5.09 13.00 -14.05
CA ALA A 676 -5.17 11.69 -14.69
C ALA A 676 -6.25 10.74 -14.11
N PRO A 677 -7.56 11.09 -14.21
CA PRO A 677 -8.63 10.22 -13.72
C PRO A 677 -8.55 8.84 -14.39
N GLU A 678 -8.31 7.79 -13.61
CA GLU A 678 -7.88 6.49 -14.16
C GLU A 678 -8.91 5.86 -15.10
N ARG A 679 -10.21 5.98 -14.78
CA ARG A 679 -11.28 5.50 -15.67
C ARG A 679 -11.34 6.24 -17.00
N ASP A 680 -11.00 7.53 -17.02
CA ASP A 680 -10.94 8.29 -18.28
C ASP A 680 -9.73 7.87 -19.11
N VAL A 681 -8.59 7.60 -18.45
CA VAL A 681 -7.41 7.04 -19.10
C VAL A 681 -7.70 5.65 -19.65
N TRP A 682 -8.41 4.81 -18.88
CA TRP A 682 -8.99 3.57 -19.35
C TRP A 682 -9.77 3.92 -20.63
N ARG A 683 -10.87 4.68 -20.58
CA ARG A 683 -11.72 4.99 -21.75
C ARG A 683 -10.96 5.46 -23.00
N MET A 684 -9.91 6.26 -22.82
CA MET A 684 -9.05 6.72 -23.92
C MET A 684 -8.30 5.57 -24.61
N SER A 685 -7.86 4.55 -23.87
CA SER A 685 -6.99 3.46 -24.36
C SER A 685 -7.65 2.58 -25.44
N TRP A 686 -8.98 2.64 -25.63
CA TRP A 686 -9.68 2.05 -26.78
C TRP A 686 -10.50 3.06 -27.58
N GLY A 687 -10.01 4.31 -27.66
CA GLY A 687 -10.63 5.34 -28.49
C GLY A 687 -12.05 5.68 -28.06
N GLY A 688 -12.37 5.60 -26.77
CA GLY A 688 -13.67 5.99 -26.23
C GLY A 688 -14.82 5.01 -26.44
N ARG A 689 -14.56 3.81 -26.98
CA ARG A 689 -15.58 2.74 -27.12
C ARG A 689 -16.23 2.38 -25.77
N GLU A 690 -17.50 2.77 -25.61
CA GLU A 690 -18.27 2.55 -24.38
C GLU A 690 -18.47 1.07 -24.04
N ARG A 691 -18.46 0.17 -25.04
CA ARG A 691 -18.60 -1.28 -24.81
C ARG A 691 -17.56 -1.83 -23.83
N PHE A 692 -16.36 -1.25 -23.76
CA PHE A 692 -15.29 -1.71 -22.85
C PHE A 692 -15.28 -1.03 -21.49
N ASP A 693 -16.16 -0.06 -21.24
CA ASP A 693 -16.25 0.60 -19.94
C ASP A 693 -16.50 -0.38 -18.77
N PRO A 694 -17.29 -1.47 -18.90
CA PRO A 694 -17.48 -2.45 -17.82
C PRO A 694 -16.21 -3.22 -17.40
N VAL A 695 -15.17 -3.26 -18.23
CA VAL A 695 -13.87 -3.84 -17.85
C VAL A 695 -13.22 -3.07 -16.70
N TRP A 696 -13.49 -1.77 -16.58
CA TRP A 696 -13.04 -1.00 -15.42
C TRP A 696 -13.60 -1.58 -14.13
N ASP A 697 -14.89 -1.94 -14.13
CA ASP A 697 -15.54 -2.56 -12.98
C ASP A 697 -14.96 -3.97 -12.68
N MET A 698 -14.49 -4.71 -13.70
CA MET A 698 -13.73 -5.95 -13.52
C MET A 698 -12.42 -5.69 -12.76
N VAL A 699 -11.61 -4.73 -13.21
CA VAL A 699 -10.32 -4.41 -12.57
C VAL A 699 -10.51 -4.03 -11.10
N LEU A 700 -11.53 -3.23 -10.79
CA LEU A 700 -11.80 -2.74 -9.43
C LEU A 700 -12.43 -3.79 -8.50
N GLN A 701 -13.07 -4.83 -9.03
CA GLN A 701 -13.81 -5.84 -8.23
C GLN A 701 -13.16 -7.22 -8.21
N GLN A 702 -12.23 -7.51 -9.12
CA GLN A 702 -11.55 -8.80 -9.21
C GLN A 702 -10.82 -9.13 -7.91
N SER A 703 -10.93 -10.38 -7.46
CA SER A 703 -10.27 -10.89 -6.27
C SER A 703 -8.75 -10.86 -6.40
N ASN A 704 -8.12 -10.12 -5.49
CA ASN A 704 -6.68 -10.16 -5.21
C ASN A 704 -6.36 -11.03 -3.99
N GLY A 705 -7.27 -11.93 -3.62
CA GLY A 705 -7.08 -12.91 -2.56
C GLY A 705 -7.91 -12.70 -1.31
N TYR A 706 -8.66 -11.61 -1.25
CA TYR A 706 -9.52 -11.28 -0.12
C TYR A 706 -11.00 -11.38 -0.52
N PRO A 707 -11.88 -11.88 0.36
CA PRO A 707 -13.31 -11.74 0.16
C PRO A 707 -13.69 -10.26 0.29
N GLY A 708 -14.77 -9.84 -0.37
CA GLY A 708 -15.18 -8.42 -0.35
C GLY A 708 -15.50 -7.88 1.06
N GLY A 709 -15.85 -8.75 1.99
CA GLY A 709 -16.10 -8.40 3.39
C GLY A 709 -14.83 -8.15 4.23
N TYR A 710 -13.63 -8.47 3.74
CA TYR A 710 -12.40 -8.28 4.51
C TYR A 710 -12.17 -6.81 4.88
N GLY A 711 -11.79 -6.56 6.14
CA GLY A 711 -11.58 -5.22 6.69
C GLY A 711 -12.86 -4.47 7.04
N ARG A 712 -14.04 -4.90 6.56
CA ARG A 712 -15.30 -4.17 6.80
C ARG A 712 -15.69 -4.21 8.27
N GLN A 713 -16.26 -3.10 8.74
CA GLN A 713 -16.59 -2.91 10.15
C GLN A 713 -18.04 -2.51 10.37
N VAL A 714 -18.57 -2.95 11.52
CA VAL A 714 -19.87 -2.55 12.03
C VAL A 714 -19.73 -2.17 13.49
N THR A 715 -20.02 -0.91 13.84
CA THR A 715 -20.15 -0.51 15.25
C THR A 715 -21.61 -0.52 15.65
N LEU A 716 -21.95 -1.33 16.65
CA LEU A 716 -23.25 -1.41 17.31
C LEU A 716 -23.28 -0.50 18.53
N ASN A 717 -24.21 0.45 18.54
CA ASN A 717 -24.58 1.29 19.67
C ASN A 717 -26.01 1.81 19.45
N ALA A 718 -26.52 2.63 20.38
CA ALA A 718 -27.88 3.14 20.34
C ALA A 718 -28.23 3.95 19.06
N ALA A 719 -27.23 4.51 18.36
CA ALA A 719 -27.43 5.31 17.15
C ALA A 719 -27.30 4.51 15.85
N THR A 720 -26.78 3.28 15.89
CA THR A 720 -26.48 2.47 14.69
C THR A 720 -27.21 1.14 14.65
N ALA A 721 -27.72 0.65 15.79
CA ALA A 721 -28.30 -0.68 15.87
C ALA A 721 -29.59 -0.88 15.03
N ASP A 722 -30.32 0.19 14.69
CA ASP A 722 -31.48 0.17 13.79
C ASP A 722 -31.19 0.73 12.39
N ASN A 723 -29.92 1.03 12.09
CA ASN A 723 -29.52 1.60 10.81
C ASN A 723 -29.54 0.54 9.69
N GLU A 724 -30.16 0.86 8.55
CA GLU A 724 -30.30 -0.06 7.41
C GLU A 724 -28.95 -0.59 6.89
N LEU A 725 -27.96 0.30 6.70
CA LEU A 725 -26.62 -0.10 6.25
C LEU A 725 -25.92 -0.99 7.29
N THR A 726 -26.12 -0.72 8.58
CA THR A 726 -25.57 -1.56 9.66
C THR A 726 -26.15 -2.97 9.61
N ILE A 727 -27.46 -3.10 9.40
CA ILE A 727 -28.15 -4.39 9.30
C ILE A 727 -27.68 -5.15 8.05
N ASP A 728 -27.61 -4.50 6.89
CA ASP A 728 -27.20 -5.16 5.63
C ASP A 728 -25.72 -5.58 5.64
N LEU A 729 -24.82 -4.72 6.15
CA LEU A 729 -23.41 -5.09 6.33
C LEU A 729 -23.26 -6.28 7.27
N LEU A 730 -23.90 -6.23 8.44
CA LEU A 730 -23.82 -7.30 9.42
C LEU A 730 -24.34 -8.63 8.83
N ASP A 731 -25.42 -8.57 8.04
CA ASP A 731 -25.96 -9.75 7.35
C ASP A 731 -24.98 -10.36 6.36
N ALA A 732 -24.38 -9.53 5.51
CA ALA A 732 -23.39 -9.98 4.55
C ALA A 732 -22.16 -10.60 5.22
N LEU A 733 -21.66 -9.96 6.29
CA LEU A 733 -20.47 -10.42 7.00
C LEU A 733 -20.72 -11.71 7.78
N GLU A 734 -21.84 -11.83 8.49
CA GLU A 734 -22.21 -13.07 9.18
C GLU A 734 -22.40 -14.23 8.19
N ARG A 735 -22.99 -13.97 7.01
CA ARG A 735 -23.13 -14.98 5.96
C ARG A 735 -21.78 -15.43 5.42
N SER A 736 -20.88 -14.50 5.09
CA SER A 736 -19.53 -14.83 4.64
C SER A 736 -18.73 -15.58 5.72
N ALA A 737 -18.92 -15.24 7.00
CA ALA A 737 -18.32 -15.97 8.11
C ALA A 737 -18.88 -17.41 8.24
N ALA A 738 -20.20 -17.59 8.09
CA ALA A 738 -20.86 -18.92 8.11
C ALA A 738 -20.42 -19.80 6.93
N GLU A 739 -20.20 -19.20 5.76
CA GLU A 739 -19.59 -19.87 4.60
C GLU A 739 -18.11 -20.20 4.87
N GLY A 740 -17.49 -19.50 5.82
CA GLY A 740 -16.10 -19.65 6.23
C GLY A 740 -15.13 -19.03 5.23
N ALA A 741 -15.56 -17.94 4.58
CA ALA A 741 -14.76 -17.06 3.74
C ALA A 741 -13.87 -16.14 4.56
N LEU A 742 -14.36 -15.71 5.74
CA LEU A 742 -13.71 -14.77 6.64
C LEU A 742 -13.94 -15.15 8.11
N VAL A 743 -13.22 -14.50 9.01
CA VAL A 743 -13.40 -14.60 10.47
C VAL A 743 -14.02 -13.28 10.94
N LEU A 744 -15.16 -13.34 11.62
CA LEU A 744 -15.85 -12.14 12.10
C LEU A 744 -15.68 -12.02 13.62
N GLN A 745 -14.89 -11.06 14.07
CA GLN A 745 -14.61 -10.81 15.48
C GLN A 745 -15.14 -9.45 15.90
N GLY A 746 -15.53 -9.29 17.16
CA GLY A 746 -15.87 -7.99 17.70
C GLY A 746 -15.38 -7.77 19.10
N THR A 747 -15.07 -6.52 19.42
CA THR A 747 -14.68 -6.07 20.75
C THR A 747 -15.81 -5.20 21.29
N GLY A 748 -16.43 -5.64 22.37
CA GLY A 748 -17.58 -4.98 22.98
C GLY A 748 -17.34 -4.57 24.42
N ALA A 749 -17.94 -3.45 24.80
CA ALA A 749 -17.98 -2.89 26.14
C ALA A 749 -19.43 -2.94 26.66
N TRP A 750 -19.71 -3.90 27.56
CA TRP A 750 -21.02 -4.03 28.21
C TRP A 750 -21.06 -3.20 29.49
N SER A 751 -22.01 -2.27 29.56
CA SER A 751 -22.24 -1.40 30.71
C SER A 751 -23.23 -2.03 31.67
N GLN A 752 -22.80 -2.21 32.93
CA GLN A 752 -23.65 -2.62 34.06
C GLN A 752 -23.55 -1.57 35.17
N GLY A 753 -24.44 -0.58 35.13
CA GLY A 753 -24.39 0.58 36.01
C GLY A 753 -23.13 1.42 35.75
N ARG A 754 -22.18 1.43 36.69
CA ARG A 754 -20.87 2.12 36.54
C ARG A 754 -19.73 1.21 36.11
N ARG A 755 -19.97 -0.10 35.98
CA ARG A 755 -18.95 -1.07 35.57
C ARG A 755 -19.03 -1.30 34.06
N VAL A 756 -17.88 -1.44 33.43
CA VAL A 756 -17.77 -1.89 32.04
C VAL A 756 -17.03 -3.21 32.01
N ASN A 757 -17.65 -4.20 31.38
CA ASN A 757 -17.03 -5.48 31.10
C ASN A 757 -16.71 -5.53 29.61
N GLU A 758 -15.42 -5.51 29.29
CA GLU A 758 -14.94 -5.64 27.92
C GLU A 758 -14.81 -7.13 27.56
N LYS A 759 -15.27 -7.48 26.35
CA LYS A 759 -15.17 -8.84 25.83
C LYS A 759 -14.82 -8.81 24.35
N THR A 760 -14.06 -9.81 23.93
CA THR A 760 -13.90 -10.16 22.53
C THR A 760 -14.81 -11.34 22.22
N VAL A 761 -15.59 -11.22 21.15
CA VAL A 761 -16.50 -12.24 20.67
C VAL A 761 -16.17 -12.61 19.23
N GLU A 762 -16.49 -13.83 18.83
CA GLU A 762 -16.31 -14.33 17.46
C GLU A 762 -17.60 -14.96 16.97
N PHE A 763 -18.01 -14.67 15.74
CA PHE A 763 -19.20 -15.29 15.14
C PHE A 763 -18.91 -16.76 14.76
N ARG A 764 -19.65 -17.69 15.36
CA ARG A 764 -19.58 -19.13 15.12
C ARG A 764 -20.98 -19.74 15.20
N ASP A 765 -21.28 -20.65 14.29
CA ASP A 765 -22.52 -21.45 14.31
C ASP A 765 -23.80 -20.61 14.48
N GLY A 766 -23.84 -19.41 13.89
CA GLY A 766 -25.00 -18.51 13.92
C GLY A 766 -25.09 -17.58 15.14
N GLY A 767 -24.08 -17.53 16.02
CA GLY A 767 -24.05 -16.64 17.17
C GLY A 767 -22.65 -16.10 17.48
N TYR A 768 -22.58 -15.07 18.31
CA TYR A 768 -21.34 -14.46 18.79
C TYR A 768 -20.90 -15.12 20.09
N VAL A 769 -19.78 -15.82 20.05
CA VAL A 769 -19.24 -16.59 21.18
C VAL A 769 -18.11 -15.80 21.84
N ASP A 770 -18.15 -15.67 23.16
CA ASP A 770 -17.07 -15.11 23.97
C ASP A 770 -15.77 -15.93 23.79
N VAL A 771 -14.72 -15.29 23.25
CA VAL A 771 -13.44 -15.95 22.93
C VAL A 771 -12.75 -16.48 24.20
N ALA A 772 -12.87 -15.76 25.32
CA ALA A 772 -12.19 -16.13 26.56
C ALA A 772 -12.93 -17.23 27.33
N SER A 773 -14.26 -17.12 27.46
CA SER A 773 -15.04 -18.04 28.30
C SER A 773 -15.69 -19.19 27.54
N ARG A 774 -15.98 -19.03 26.24
CA ARG A 774 -16.79 -19.94 25.39
C ARG A 774 -18.16 -20.34 25.95
N GLN A 775 -18.60 -19.74 27.06
CA GLN A 775 -19.86 -20.06 27.72
C GLN A 775 -20.96 -19.09 27.35
N ASN A 776 -20.60 -17.83 27.07
CA ASN A 776 -21.56 -16.82 26.66
C ASN A 776 -21.66 -16.83 25.14
N VAL A 777 -22.89 -16.97 24.65
CA VAL A 777 -23.25 -16.86 23.23
C VAL A 777 -24.36 -15.83 23.14
N TRP A 778 -24.22 -14.88 22.23
CA TRP A 778 -25.24 -13.89 21.91
C TRP A 778 -25.72 -14.09 20.48
N THR A 779 -27.01 -13.99 20.28
CA THR A 779 -27.61 -13.85 18.95
C THR A 779 -27.44 -12.42 18.43
N ARG A 780 -27.59 -12.23 17.11
CA ARG A 780 -27.63 -10.88 16.52
C ARG A 780 -28.69 -10.00 17.20
N GLU A 781 -29.89 -10.53 17.41
CA GLU A 781 -31.02 -9.80 18.01
C GLU A 781 -30.69 -9.32 19.44
N GLU A 782 -30.10 -10.17 20.27
CA GLU A 782 -29.69 -9.80 21.63
C GLU A 782 -28.65 -8.67 21.63
N LEU A 783 -27.64 -8.74 20.74
CA LEU A 783 -26.64 -7.67 20.63
C LEU A 783 -27.25 -6.35 20.18
N LEU A 784 -28.18 -6.38 19.21
CA LEU A 784 -28.87 -5.19 18.74
C LEU A 784 -29.74 -4.57 19.84
N ILE A 785 -30.47 -5.37 20.62
CA ILE A 785 -31.27 -4.90 21.76
C ILE A 785 -30.38 -4.25 22.82
N GLU A 786 -29.29 -4.91 23.23
CA GLU A 786 -28.34 -4.35 24.21
C GLU A 786 -27.74 -3.03 23.72
N ALA A 787 -27.46 -2.91 22.43
CA ALA A 787 -26.96 -1.68 21.81
C ALA A 787 -28.01 -0.56 21.79
N LEU A 788 -29.23 -0.85 21.36
CA LEU A 788 -30.37 0.10 21.34
C LEU A 788 -30.67 0.66 22.73
N GLU A 789 -30.59 -0.19 23.75
CA GLU A 789 -30.83 0.21 25.14
C GLU A 789 -29.61 0.89 25.79
N GLY A 790 -28.54 1.13 25.02
CA GLY A 790 -27.33 1.83 25.47
C GLY A 790 -26.48 1.04 26.45
N ARG A 791 -26.70 -0.27 26.57
CA ARG A 791 -25.92 -1.16 27.44
C ARG A 791 -24.70 -1.75 26.74
N LEU A 792 -24.67 -1.75 25.41
CA LEU A 792 -23.56 -2.24 24.61
C LEU A 792 -23.02 -1.17 23.66
N VAL A 793 -21.70 -1.07 23.61
CA VAL A 793 -20.98 -0.51 22.46
C VAL A 793 -20.02 -1.58 21.97
N MET A 794 -20.13 -1.99 20.72
CA MET A 794 -19.31 -3.07 20.16
C MET A 794 -18.95 -2.77 18.73
N THR A 795 -17.68 -2.99 18.36
CA THR A 795 -17.25 -2.93 16.96
C THR A 795 -16.89 -4.33 16.50
N VAL A 796 -17.52 -4.76 15.42
CA VAL A 796 -17.26 -6.01 14.72
C VAL A 796 -16.40 -5.68 13.50
N THR A 797 -15.32 -6.43 13.31
CA THR A 797 -14.39 -6.34 12.18
C THR A 797 -14.30 -7.71 11.51
N ALA A 798 -14.34 -7.72 10.18
CA ALA A 798 -14.12 -8.92 9.39
C ALA A 798 -12.62 -9.08 9.04
N HIS A 799 -12.05 -10.20 9.44
CA HIS A 799 -10.65 -10.57 9.24
C HIS A 799 -10.53 -11.81 8.34
N ILE A 800 -9.30 -12.18 7.99
CA ILE A 800 -8.98 -13.52 7.51
C ILE A 800 -8.24 -14.30 8.60
N ASP A 801 -8.24 -15.62 8.49
CA ASP A 801 -7.54 -16.52 9.40
C ASP A 801 -6.00 -16.49 9.12
N SER A 802 -5.19 -16.80 10.13
CA SER A 802 -3.74 -16.54 10.19
C SER A 802 -2.85 -17.45 9.33
N HIS A 803 -3.34 -17.98 8.21
CA HIS A 803 -2.57 -18.91 7.37
C HIS A 803 -2.06 -18.26 6.08
N PHE A 804 -1.89 -16.93 6.04
CA PHE A 804 -1.18 -16.29 4.95
C PHE A 804 0.22 -15.84 5.39
N ASP A 805 1.25 -16.45 4.81
CA ASP A 805 2.64 -16.10 5.07
C ASP A 805 3.54 -16.53 3.89
N PHE A 806 4.84 -16.38 4.07
CA PHE A 806 5.82 -16.87 3.10
C PHE A 806 5.70 -18.39 2.81
N ASN A 807 5.14 -19.21 3.70
CA ASN A 807 4.99 -20.65 3.45
C ASN A 807 3.61 -21.02 2.88
N ASN A 808 2.62 -20.14 3.03
CA ASN A 808 1.24 -20.32 2.62
C ASN A 808 0.80 -19.13 1.75
N PRO A 809 1.32 -19.03 0.52
CA PRO A 809 0.98 -17.95 -0.39
C PRO A 809 -0.44 -18.08 -0.95
N GLN A 810 -0.87 -17.04 -1.65
CA GLN A 810 -2.14 -17.02 -2.33
C GLN A 810 -2.24 -18.14 -3.40
N PRO A 811 -3.36 -18.89 -3.46
CA PRO A 811 -3.60 -19.81 -4.57
C PRO A 811 -3.84 -19.05 -5.87
N GLY A 812 -3.39 -19.58 -7.00
CA GLY A 812 -3.65 -19.03 -8.33
C GLY A 812 -4.34 -20.05 -9.23
N ILE A 813 -5.29 -19.62 -10.07
CA ILE A 813 -6.06 -20.49 -10.98
C ILE A 813 -6.05 -19.90 -12.39
N TRP A 814 -5.80 -20.76 -13.39
CA TRP A 814 -5.84 -20.39 -14.79
C TRP A 814 -6.24 -21.55 -15.70
N THR A 815 -6.35 -21.28 -17.00
CA THR A 815 -6.72 -22.29 -18.01
C THR A 815 -5.69 -23.43 -18.11
N LEU A 816 -6.08 -24.59 -18.64
CA LEU A 816 -5.22 -25.76 -18.69
C LEU A 816 -3.90 -25.52 -19.46
N GLY A 817 -2.79 -25.93 -18.86
CA GLY A 817 -1.44 -25.88 -19.43
C GLY A 817 -0.48 -24.95 -18.66
N PRO A 818 0.85 -25.08 -18.86
CA PRO A 818 1.84 -24.29 -18.12
C PRO A 818 1.73 -22.79 -18.43
N ILE A 819 1.61 -21.95 -17.41
CA ILE A 819 1.39 -20.49 -17.52
C ILE A 819 2.39 -19.82 -18.46
N GLN A 820 3.68 -20.15 -18.33
CA GLN A 820 4.78 -19.61 -19.11
C GLN A 820 4.73 -19.97 -20.60
N SER A 821 3.96 -20.99 -20.98
CA SER A 821 3.84 -21.49 -22.35
C SER A 821 2.53 -21.10 -23.07
N GLN A 822 1.56 -20.53 -22.35
CA GLN A 822 0.26 -20.21 -22.93
C GLN A 822 0.34 -19.03 -23.92
N ARG A 823 -0.26 -19.18 -25.12
CA ARG A 823 -0.33 -18.15 -26.18
C ARG A 823 -1.75 -18.08 -26.77
N GLY A 824 -2.10 -16.95 -27.40
CA GLY A 824 -3.42 -16.70 -27.98
C GLY A 824 -4.61 -16.86 -27.00
N ARG A 825 -5.78 -17.20 -27.55
CA ARG A 825 -7.06 -17.26 -26.83
C ARG A 825 -7.07 -18.23 -25.66
N GLN A 826 -7.54 -17.75 -24.51
CA GLN A 826 -7.76 -18.57 -23.33
C GLN A 826 -8.95 -19.52 -23.55
N LYS A 827 -8.78 -20.78 -23.17
CA LYS A 827 -9.82 -21.82 -23.27
C LYS A 827 -10.41 -22.09 -21.90
N PHE A 828 -11.51 -21.41 -21.60
CA PHE A 828 -12.24 -21.61 -20.34
C PHE A 828 -13.04 -22.91 -20.37
N PRO A 829 -13.14 -23.62 -19.24
CA PRO A 829 -13.88 -24.87 -19.17
C PRO A 829 -15.38 -24.63 -19.35
N VAL A 830 -16.03 -25.63 -19.95
CA VAL A 830 -17.49 -25.66 -20.13
C VAL A 830 -18.01 -26.91 -19.43
N LEU A 831 -18.71 -26.70 -18.33
CA LEU A 831 -19.27 -27.74 -17.47
C LEU A 831 -20.59 -28.24 -18.03
N ASN A 832 -20.74 -29.57 -18.07
CA ASN A 832 -21.99 -30.24 -18.41
C ASN A 832 -22.81 -30.46 -17.13
N ARG A 833 -24.06 -30.03 -17.09
CA ARG A 833 -24.91 -30.19 -15.90
C ARG A 833 -25.15 -31.66 -15.51
N ALA A 834 -25.11 -32.59 -16.46
CA ALA A 834 -25.25 -34.03 -16.21
C ALA A 834 -23.99 -34.67 -15.60
N ASN A 835 -22.83 -34.06 -15.79
CA ASN A 835 -21.57 -34.48 -15.19
C ASN A 835 -20.77 -33.22 -14.80
N PRO A 836 -21.03 -32.65 -13.61
CA PRO A 836 -20.56 -31.32 -13.24
C PRO A 836 -19.10 -31.33 -12.80
N GLN A 837 -18.22 -31.69 -13.73
CA GLN A 837 -16.79 -31.81 -13.52
C GLN A 837 -16.04 -30.88 -14.47
N MET A 838 -14.96 -30.29 -13.98
CA MET A 838 -14.03 -29.51 -14.79
C MET A 838 -12.60 -29.63 -14.26
N ALA A 839 -11.64 -29.19 -15.07
CA ALA A 839 -10.24 -29.16 -14.68
C ALA A 839 -9.62 -27.80 -14.98
N VAL A 840 -8.78 -27.33 -14.07
CA VAL A 840 -8.09 -26.04 -14.15
C VAL A 840 -6.64 -26.21 -13.71
N SER A 841 -5.74 -25.38 -14.25
CA SER A 841 -4.37 -25.32 -13.75
C SER A 841 -4.34 -24.52 -12.46
N VAL A 842 -3.54 -24.96 -11.49
CA VAL A 842 -3.47 -24.34 -10.17
C VAL A 842 -2.03 -24.21 -9.67
N ARG A 843 -1.80 -23.20 -8.83
CA ARG A 843 -0.56 -23.01 -8.06
C ARG A 843 -0.92 -22.72 -6.61
N HIS A 844 -0.13 -23.27 -5.68
CA HIS A 844 -0.30 -23.09 -4.23
C HIS A 844 -1.66 -23.49 -3.65
N LEU A 845 -2.46 -24.24 -4.41
CA LEU A 845 -3.75 -24.75 -3.97
C LEU A 845 -3.55 -26.08 -3.21
N LYS A 846 -4.35 -26.30 -2.17
CA LYS A 846 -4.42 -27.55 -1.38
C LYS A 846 -5.73 -28.28 -1.65
N GLU A 847 -5.77 -29.60 -1.46
CA GLU A 847 -6.94 -30.44 -1.81
C GLU A 847 -8.18 -30.13 -0.95
N GLU A 848 -7.98 -29.63 0.26
CA GLU A 848 -9.06 -29.20 1.17
C GLU A 848 -9.64 -27.82 0.84
N ALA A 849 -9.27 -27.22 -0.30
CA ALA A 849 -9.74 -25.90 -0.69
C ALA A 849 -11.27 -25.87 -0.85
N LYS A 850 -11.89 -24.84 -0.28
CA LYS A 850 -13.33 -24.56 -0.43
C LYS A 850 -13.58 -23.92 -1.80
N LEU A 851 -14.72 -24.28 -2.39
CA LEU A 851 -15.18 -23.74 -3.67
C LEU A 851 -16.16 -22.60 -3.44
N TYR A 852 -15.96 -21.50 -4.16
CA TYR A 852 -16.90 -20.38 -4.21
C TYR A 852 -17.25 -20.10 -5.66
N VAL A 853 -18.53 -20.09 -5.98
CA VAL A 853 -19.03 -19.71 -7.29
C VAL A 853 -19.81 -18.43 -7.11
N ASP A 854 -19.46 -17.40 -7.89
CA ASP A 854 -20.14 -16.11 -7.87
C ASP A 854 -20.13 -15.44 -6.49
N GLY A 855 -19.06 -15.66 -5.73
CA GLY A 855 -18.89 -15.11 -4.39
C GLY A 855 -19.49 -15.97 -3.27
N ARG A 856 -20.22 -17.04 -3.60
CA ARG A 856 -20.94 -17.90 -2.64
C ARG A 856 -20.34 -19.28 -2.53
N ARG A 857 -20.25 -19.81 -1.31
CA ARG A 857 -19.73 -21.17 -1.09
C ARG A 857 -20.62 -22.22 -1.76
N VAL A 858 -19.98 -23.17 -2.45
CA VAL A 858 -20.63 -24.35 -3.03
C VAL A 858 -19.97 -25.64 -2.57
N ASN A 859 -20.71 -26.74 -2.61
CA ASN A 859 -20.19 -28.06 -2.26
C ASN A 859 -19.54 -28.72 -3.48
N GLY A 860 -18.40 -29.36 -3.25
CA GLY A 860 -17.69 -30.14 -4.26
C GLY A 860 -16.41 -30.74 -3.71
N VAL A 861 -15.74 -31.53 -4.54
CA VAL A 861 -14.48 -32.19 -4.23
C VAL A 861 -13.39 -31.65 -5.16
N VAL A 862 -12.21 -31.44 -4.60
CA VAL A 862 -11.01 -31.02 -5.33
C VAL A 862 -9.98 -32.13 -5.19
N SER A 863 -9.40 -32.55 -6.31
CA SER A 863 -8.22 -33.43 -6.33
C SER A 863 -7.14 -32.79 -7.16
N ILE A 864 -5.88 -32.84 -6.69
CA ILE A 864 -4.78 -32.11 -7.34
C ILE A 864 -3.73 -33.12 -7.81
N GLU A 865 -3.45 -33.10 -9.11
CA GLU A 865 -2.45 -33.95 -9.73
C GLU A 865 -1.61 -33.13 -10.69
N ASN A 866 -0.28 -33.09 -10.49
CA ASN A 866 0.67 -32.40 -11.37
C ASN A 866 0.32 -30.94 -11.68
N GLY A 867 -0.16 -30.18 -10.68
CA GLY A 867 -0.54 -28.77 -10.85
C GLY A 867 -1.88 -28.54 -11.56
N VAL A 868 -2.69 -29.60 -11.71
CA VAL A 868 -4.05 -29.52 -12.24
C VAL A 868 -5.03 -29.92 -11.14
N ALA A 869 -6.00 -29.04 -10.85
CA ALA A 869 -7.12 -29.36 -9.99
C ALA A 869 -8.28 -29.92 -10.83
N LYS A 870 -8.73 -31.14 -10.51
CA LYS A 870 -10.01 -31.68 -10.99
C LYS A 870 -11.06 -31.33 -9.94
N ILE A 871 -12.10 -30.65 -10.37
CA ILE A 871 -13.18 -30.12 -9.52
C ILE A 871 -14.45 -30.86 -9.89
N GLU A 872 -15.09 -31.48 -8.91
CA GLU A 872 -16.39 -32.13 -9.04
C GLU A 872 -17.39 -31.42 -8.13
N PHE A 873 -18.35 -30.72 -8.72
CA PHE A 873 -19.39 -30.03 -7.96
C PHE A 873 -20.47 -31.01 -7.53
N SER A 874 -20.99 -30.86 -6.31
CA SER A 874 -22.13 -31.66 -5.85
C SER A 874 -23.42 -31.32 -6.59
N ALA A 875 -23.53 -30.09 -7.11
CA ALA A 875 -24.62 -29.64 -7.97
C ALA A 875 -24.08 -28.63 -8.99
N ALA A 876 -24.54 -28.73 -10.23
CA ALA A 876 -24.16 -27.79 -11.28
C ALA A 876 -24.82 -26.41 -11.03
N PRO A 877 -24.09 -25.29 -11.22
CA PRO A 877 -24.70 -23.95 -11.27
C PRO A 877 -25.75 -23.83 -12.39
N SER A 878 -26.44 -22.69 -12.44
CA SER A 878 -27.32 -22.33 -13.57
C SER A 878 -26.55 -22.32 -14.89
N SER A 879 -27.23 -22.35 -16.04
CA SER A 879 -26.53 -22.14 -17.32
C SER A 879 -26.06 -20.69 -17.45
N GLY A 880 -24.87 -20.50 -18.04
CA GLY A 880 -24.26 -19.18 -18.23
C GLY A 880 -22.78 -19.14 -17.86
N MET A 881 -22.23 -17.93 -17.80
CA MET A 881 -20.88 -17.65 -17.31
C MET A 881 -20.90 -17.52 -15.79
N HIS A 882 -19.92 -18.13 -15.14
CA HIS A 882 -19.73 -18.09 -13.70
C HIS A 882 -18.27 -17.75 -13.36
N LEU A 883 -18.06 -17.20 -12.16
CA LEU A 883 -16.73 -16.95 -11.62
C LEU A 883 -16.45 -17.93 -10.48
N LEU A 884 -15.39 -18.72 -10.63
CA LEU A 884 -14.87 -19.59 -9.58
C LEU A 884 -13.80 -18.85 -8.78
N GLN A 885 -13.89 -18.95 -7.47
CA GLN A 885 -12.75 -18.75 -6.57
C GLN A 885 -12.53 -20.03 -5.75
N MET A 886 -11.30 -20.30 -5.39
CA MET A 886 -10.96 -21.37 -4.45
C MET A 886 -10.18 -20.78 -3.28
N GLN A 887 -10.50 -21.22 -2.08
CA GLN A 887 -9.86 -20.75 -0.87
C GLN A 887 -9.22 -21.94 -0.16
N ASN A 888 -7.90 -21.91 0.00
CA ASN A 888 -7.25 -22.87 0.90
C ASN A 888 -7.85 -22.75 2.29
N LYS A 889 -7.94 -23.85 3.03
CA LYS A 889 -8.44 -23.81 4.41
C LYS A 889 -7.67 -22.74 5.18
N ASN A 890 -8.41 -21.75 5.69
CA ASN A 890 -7.90 -20.64 6.51
C ASN A 890 -6.93 -19.68 5.80
N GLY A 891 -6.79 -19.75 4.47
CA GLY A 891 -5.89 -18.90 3.69
C GLY A 891 -6.62 -17.88 2.80
N LEU A 892 -5.84 -17.24 1.93
CA LEU A 892 -6.37 -16.34 0.89
C LEU A 892 -7.17 -17.09 -0.19
N PHE A 893 -8.04 -16.33 -0.85
CA PHE A 893 -8.73 -16.73 -2.06
C PHE A 893 -7.80 -16.73 -3.27
N SER A 894 -8.19 -17.47 -4.31
CA SER A 894 -7.62 -17.28 -5.63
C SER A 894 -8.12 -16.00 -6.31
N ASN A 895 -7.58 -15.71 -7.48
CA ASN A 895 -8.25 -14.84 -8.45
C ASN A 895 -9.65 -15.38 -8.81
N ASP A 896 -10.51 -14.49 -9.33
CA ASP A 896 -11.73 -14.91 -10.02
C ASP A 896 -11.35 -15.62 -11.33
N PHE A 897 -11.94 -16.79 -11.59
CA PHE A 897 -11.67 -17.61 -12.77
C PHE A 897 -12.96 -17.91 -13.54
N ILE A 898 -12.97 -17.64 -14.84
CA ILE A 898 -14.16 -17.83 -15.69
C ILE A 898 -14.39 -19.32 -16.01
N PHE A 899 -15.62 -19.77 -15.87
CA PHE A 899 -16.10 -21.00 -16.49
C PHE A 899 -17.54 -20.85 -16.99
N TYR A 900 -17.97 -21.76 -17.86
CA TYR A 900 -19.32 -21.77 -18.41
C TYR A 900 -20.06 -23.04 -18.02
N VAL A 901 -21.38 -22.95 -17.92
CA VAL A 901 -22.28 -24.09 -17.74
C VAL A 901 -23.26 -24.13 -18.91
N ARG A 902 -23.31 -25.27 -19.62
CA ARG A 902 -24.30 -25.49 -20.70
C ARG A 902 -25.57 -26.13 -20.15
N GLU A 903 -26.72 -25.81 -20.75
CA GLU A 903 -27.92 -26.61 -20.53
C GLU A 903 -27.70 -28.07 -20.98
N PRO A 904 -28.38 -29.05 -20.38
CA PRO A 904 -28.36 -30.41 -20.89
C PRO A 904 -28.86 -30.37 -22.33
N ASP A 905 -28.14 -31.00 -23.26
CA ASP A 905 -28.65 -31.16 -24.63
C ASP A 905 -30.06 -31.76 -24.53
N THR A 906 -31.08 -30.97 -24.89
CA THR A 906 -32.40 -31.53 -25.17
C THR A 906 -32.18 -32.46 -26.34
N ALA A 907 -32.25 -33.76 -26.09
CA ALA A 907 -31.97 -34.80 -27.06
C ALA A 907 -32.64 -34.52 -28.42
N GLU A 908 -31.84 -34.73 -29.48
CA GLU A 908 -32.24 -34.93 -30.87
C GLU A 908 -33.03 -33.82 -31.58
N LYS A 909 -32.29 -32.97 -32.30
CA LYS A 909 -32.62 -32.75 -33.72
C LYS A 909 -31.51 -33.34 -34.57
N THR A 910 -31.73 -34.57 -35.00
CA THR A 910 -31.13 -35.14 -36.21
C THR A 910 -31.26 -34.13 -37.37
N GLY A 911 -30.16 -33.70 -37.96
CA GLY A 911 -30.20 -32.96 -39.22
C GLY A 911 -28.99 -32.08 -39.54
N ALA A 912 -27.94 -32.72 -40.06
CA ALA A 912 -26.97 -32.24 -41.06
C ALA A 912 -26.06 -31.01 -40.79
N GLU A 913 -24.77 -31.34 -40.75
CA GLU A 913 -23.53 -30.62 -41.15
C GLU A 913 -23.08 -29.34 -40.41
#